data_AF-A0A2M7N1E6-F1
#
_entry.id   AF-A0A2M7N1E6-F1
#
_cell.length_a   1.000
_cell.length_b   1.000
_cell.length_c   1.000
_cell.angle_alpha   90.00
_cell.angle_beta   90.00
_cell.angle_gamma   90.00
#
_symmetry.space_group_name_H-M   'P 1'
#
loop_
_entity.id
_entity.type
_entity.pdbx_description
1 polymer ?
#
loop_
_entity_poly.entity_id
_entity_poly.type
_entity_poly.pdbx_seq_one_letter_code
_entity_poly.pdbx_strand_id
1 'polypeptide(L)'
;FESNGLPKNHNWIDVYNSAQGVLFSTQKGVYRYNYKKDMFYIDTVLGLDYSSSKRWVYPITEDNNSNLWLSSGVEGIFDKETAVAYYKGQGKKYLLKSVPFRKIKDYIIESIYPDFNNVVWFGGFDGLIRFDPKYYNNAPIFLKTILRQVIIGHDSIVFCGVSTTNDAITGISDTLIPKFQYRYNHITFNFSAPFFESPEYVFYQYYLENFDKEWSTWEHIHLKEYTNLYEGQYVFHVRAKNIYNNLSKEATYHFIIKPPVWRTWYAVLIYLVLLASFILMLLKWRAYSYAQEKFKLEYLLAERTEELVKQKERAEDLIANILPKDTAEELASKGHATRKKYKMVTVLFSDVQGFTQIAEHMNPEKLLDELDKFFLQFDIVVEKLGIEKIKTIGDAYMCAGGIPQKNRTNPIDVIMSAIEMQQFMKILRKESVNEWDIRIGIHTGPVIAGVVGSKKFSYDIWGDTVNIASRMESSGKAGEINISEVTHELVKDFFDCEYRGKLPVKYKGEIDMYFVKGIKPELSVNSEGIMPNEEFFKKLQFIRFTDLEETLMNKLDKGLPQNLYYHNIKHTIDVMVQVEIFGLGENVSRDELLLLKTAALFHDSGFLIGYEDHELLSIKIAKDILPQYQYTDQQIKTISEMIFATKFPPSPRTKLEKILCDADLDYLGRADFIPVSQSLFRELYERGKIHSIDEWNKLQYEFIRNHQYYTET
;
A
#
# COMPACT_ATOMS: atom_id res chain seq x y z
N PHE A 1 56.06 59.55 62.76
CA PHE A 1 55.62 59.15 64.12
C PHE A 1 56.77 59.45 65.07
N GLU A 2 56.69 60.53 65.83
CA GLU A 2 57.63 60.83 66.93
C GLU A 2 56.95 60.35 68.23
N SER A 3 57.62 59.53 69.04
CA SER A 3 57.09 59.00 70.31
C SER A 3 58.08 59.16 71.46
N ASN A 4 57.58 59.32 72.69
CA ASN A 4 58.35 59.45 73.94
C ASN A 4 59.02 58.12 74.39
N GLY A 5 59.53 57.34 73.44
CA GLY A 5 60.16 56.04 73.64
C GLY A 5 60.14 55.18 72.36
N LEU A 6 61.00 54.16 72.30
CA LEU A 6 60.93 53.11 71.27
C LEU A 6 59.60 52.33 71.40
N PRO A 7 59.00 51.84 70.30
CA PRO A 7 57.75 51.08 70.36
C PRO A 7 57.83 49.88 71.33
N LYS A 8 56.74 49.56 72.03
CA LYS A 8 56.70 48.40 72.95
C LYS A 8 56.73 47.07 72.15
N ASN A 9 57.28 46.01 72.76
CA ASN A 9 57.42 44.65 72.20
C ASN A 9 58.39 44.53 71.01
N HIS A 10 59.69 44.70 71.28
CA HIS A 10 60.78 44.29 70.40
C HIS A 10 61.54 43.13 71.06
N ASN A 11 61.80 42.04 70.32
CA ASN A 11 62.54 40.89 70.86
C ASN A 11 64.04 41.18 70.99
N TRP A 12 64.58 42.07 70.17
CA TRP A 12 65.95 42.57 70.24
C TRP A 12 65.98 44.03 69.78
N ILE A 13 66.93 44.77 70.33
CA ILE A 13 67.24 46.16 69.98
C ILE A 13 68.75 46.27 69.96
N ASP A 14 69.32 46.56 68.79
CA ASP A 14 70.74 46.84 68.64
C ASP A 14 70.97 48.32 68.40
N VAL A 15 72.01 48.84 69.04
CA VAL A 15 72.33 50.27 69.03
C VAL A 15 73.63 50.47 68.27
N TYR A 16 73.57 51.27 67.21
CA TYR A 16 74.70 51.59 66.37
C TYR A 16 74.96 53.08 66.40
N ASN A 17 76.23 53.45 66.54
CA ASN A 17 76.61 54.85 66.43
C ASN A 17 76.88 55.19 64.96
N SER A 18 76.40 56.35 64.53
CA SER A 18 76.56 56.83 63.16
C SER A 18 76.88 58.33 63.14
N ALA A 19 77.59 58.81 62.13
CA ALA A 19 77.89 60.24 61.95
C ALA A 19 76.61 61.11 61.88
N GLN A 20 75.45 60.51 61.54
CA GLN A 20 74.15 61.19 61.52
C GLN A 20 73.29 60.96 62.79
N GLY A 21 73.90 60.49 63.88
CA GLY A 21 73.24 60.22 65.16
C GLY A 21 73.04 58.72 65.42
N VAL A 22 72.55 58.38 66.61
CA VAL A 22 72.46 56.98 67.05
C VAL A 22 71.27 56.29 66.38
N LEU A 23 71.55 55.13 65.80
CA LEU A 23 70.61 54.24 65.12
C LEU A 23 70.23 53.10 66.06
N PHE A 24 68.93 52.80 66.12
CA PHE A 24 68.35 51.71 66.88
C PHE A 24 67.71 50.75 65.90
N SER A 25 68.34 49.62 65.65
CA SER A 25 67.76 48.59 64.80
C SER A 25 66.86 47.66 65.62
N THR A 26 65.72 47.31 65.02
CA THR A 26 64.73 46.43 65.61
C THR A 26 64.12 45.51 64.54
N GLN A 27 63.37 44.50 64.97
CA GLN A 27 62.58 43.65 64.06
C GLN A 27 61.57 44.40 63.18
N LYS A 28 61.16 45.61 63.60
CA LYS A 28 60.13 46.41 62.94
C LYS A 28 60.70 47.61 62.17
N GLY A 29 62.02 47.63 61.97
CA GLY A 29 62.73 48.69 61.26
C GLY A 29 63.77 49.41 62.12
N VAL A 30 64.36 50.45 61.53
CA VAL A 30 65.45 51.22 62.13
C VAL A 30 64.94 52.58 62.60
N TYR A 31 65.32 53.01 63.80
CA TYR A 31 64.91 54.27 64.42
C TYR A 31 66.14 55.15 64.72
N ARG A 32 65.95 56.47 64.72
CA ARG A 32 66.94 57.46 65.16
C ARG A 32 66.45 58.19 66.40
N TYR A 33 67.39 58.58 67.25
CA TYR A 33 67.12 59.43 68.41
C TYR A 33 67.39 60.90 68.10
N ASN A 34 66.40 61.78 68.37
CA ASN A 34 66.52 63.22 68.17
C ASN A 34 66.90 63.93 69.48
N TYR A 35 68.18 64.27 69.63
CA TYR A 35 68.71 64.96 70.82
C TYR A 35 68.06 66.31 71.12
N LYS A 36 67.46 67.00 70.13
CA LYS A 36 66.83 68.32 70.34
C LYS A 36 65.40 68.23 70.86
N LYS A 37 64.72 67.11 70.60
CA LYS A 37 63.31 66.88 70.94
C LYS A 37 63.11 65.79 72.01
N ASP A 38 64.18 65.09 72.39
CA ASP A 38 64.15 63.93 73.29
C ASP A 38 63.13 62.85 72.85
N MET A 39 63.10 62.56 71.54
CA MET A 39 62.14 61.61 70.95
C MET A 39 62.80 60.70 69.90
N PHE A 40 62.25 59.50 69.74
CA PHE A 40 62.63 58.56 68.68
C PHE A 40 61.75 58.76 67.44
N TYR A 41 62.32 58.58 66.25
CA TYR A 41 61.60 58.58 64.98
C TYR A 41 62.16 57.50 64.04
N ILE A 42 61.32 56.94 63.16
CA ILE A 42 61.75 55.93 62.19
C ILE A 42 62.72 56.53 61.18
N ASP A 43 63.81 55.82 60.86
CA ASP A 43 64.76 56.26 59.85
C ASP A 43 64.11 56.23 58.46
N THR A 44 64.00 57.38 57.83
CA THR A 44 63.56 57.50 56.42
C THR A 44 64.71 57.82 55.48
N VAL A 45 65.94 57.79 55.99
CA VAL A 45 67.15 58.28 55.29
C VAL A 45 67.83 57.13 54.54
N LEU A 46 67.80 55.91 55.07
CA LEU A 46 68.35 54.68 54.48
C LEU A 46 67.68 54.26 53.15
N GLY A 47 66.54 54.87 52.80
CA GLY A 47 65.85 54.59 51.54
C GLY A 47 65.16 53.22 51.47
N LEU A 48 65.03 52.54 52.61
CA LEU A 48 64.27 51.30 52.76
C LEU A 48 62.79 51.62 53.04
N ASP A 49 61.89 50.82 52.47
CA ASP A 49 60.46 50.91 52.77
C ASP A 49 60.14 50.05 54.01
N TYR A 50 59.63 50.70 55.05
CA TYR A 50 59.22 50.09 56.31
C TYR A 50 57.69 50.01 56.44
N SER A 51 56.92 50.31 55.38
CA SER A 51 55.46 50.37 55.36
C SER A 51 54.76 49.12 55.92
N SER A 52 55.36 47.94 55.76
CA SER A 52 54.81 46.66 56.22
C SER A 52 55.09 46.32 57.69
N SER A 53 55.88 47.14 58.41
CA SER A 53 56.28 46.90 59.82
C SER A 53 56.95 45.54 60.11
N LYS A 54 57.40 44.82 59.07
CA LYS A 54 57.99 43.46 59.14
C LYS A 54 59.42 43.37 58.59
N ARG A 55 60.00 44.49 58.16
CA ARG A 55 61.36 44.53 57.62
C ARG A 55 62.36 44.81 58.74
N TRP A 56 63.26 43.86 58.98
CA TRP A 56 64.36 43.99 59.92
C TRP A 56 65.65 44.33 59.17
N VAL A 57 66.57 45.05 59.83
CA VAL A 57 67.86 45.45 59.26
C VAL A 57 68.97 45.16 60.25
N TYR A 58 69.69 44.07 60.07
CA TYR A 58 70.75 43.64 60.98
C TYR A 58 71.77 42.80 60.23
N PRO A 59 73.08 42.98 60.48
CA PRO A 59 73.72 44.05 61.26
C PRO A 59 73.84 45.36 60.46
N ILE A 60 74.14 46.49 61.12
CA ILE A 60 74.45 47.79 60.48
C ILE A 60 75.82 48.28 60.96
N THR A 61 76.73 48.61 60.03
CA THR A 61 78.03 49.20 60.36
C THR A 61 78.36 50.37 59.45
N GLU A 62 78.86 51.47 60.02
CA GLU A 62 79.36 52.63 59.26
C GLU A 62 80.85 52.46 58.91
N ASP A 63 81.22 52.75 57.67
CA ASP A 63 82.62 52.79 57.23
C ASP A 63 83.26 54.18 57.41
N ASN A 64 84.58 54.27 57.16
CA ASN A 64 85.34 55.52 57.28
C ASN A 64 84.88 56.65 56.33
N ASN A 65 84.05 56.35 55.32
CA ASN A 65 83.49 57.32 54.37
C ASN A 65 82.02 57.66 54.68
N SER A 66 81.53 57.27 55.85
CA SER A 66 80.15 57.39 56.30
C SER A 66 79.10 56.60 55.50
N ASN A 67 79.51 55.59 54.72
CA ASN A 67 78.55 54.67 54.11
C ASN A 67 78.08 53.64 55.14
N LEU A 68 76.80 53.30 55.08
CA LEU A 68 76.19 52.31 55.95
C LEU A 68 76.13 50.97 55.23
N TRP A 69 76.77 49.96 55.80
CA TRP A 69 76.73 48.59 55.33
C TRP A 69 75.70 47.84 56.15
N LEU A 70 74.76 47.19 55.47
CA LEU A 70 73.63 46.58 56.14
C LEU A 70 73.16 45.31 55.45
N SER A 71 72.58 44.40 56.24
CA SER A 71 71.75 43.32 55.71
C SER A 71 70.31 43.53 56.16
N SER A 72 69.35 43.24 55.28
CA SER A 72 67.93 43.42 55.56
C SER A 72 67.12 42.21 55.12
N GLY A 73 66.02 41.94 55.81
CA GLY A 73 65.10 40.87 55.46
C GLY A 73 63.67 41.18 55.90
N VAL A 74 62.70 40.43 55.38
CA VAL A 74 61.29 40.56 55.75
C VAL A 74 60.86 39.34 56.55
N GLU A 75 60.22 39.56 57.69
CA GLU A 75 59.72 38.49 58.56
C GLU A 75 58.78 37.54 57.78
N GLY A 76 59.13 36.25 57.77
CA GLY A 76 58.40 35.19 57.05
C GLY A 76 58.85 34.94 55.60
N ILE A 77 59.77 35.74 55.05
CA ILE A 77 60.35 35.53 53.72
C ILE A 77 61.85 35.24 53.89
N PHE A 78 62.32 34.08 53.39
CA PHE A 78 63.74 33.68 53.42
C PHE A 78 64.64 34.48 52.45
N ASP A 79 64.17 35.61 51.93
CA ASP A 79 64.91 36.46 51.01
C ASP A 79 65.62 37.57 51.81
N LYS A 80 66.95 37.45 51.94
CA LYS A 80 67.81 38.44 52.60
C LYS A 80 68.52 39.29 51.55
N GLU A 81 68.52 40.60 51.76
CA GLU A 81 69.14 41.57 50.88
C GLU A 81 70.27 42.29 51.63
N THR A 82 71.50 41.94 51.29
CA THR A 82 72.72 42.66 51.70
C THR A 82 72.93 43.85 50.78
N ALA A 83 73.19 45.00 51.37
CA ALA A 83 73.37 46.23 50.62
C ALA A 83 74.36 47.18 51.28
N VAL A 84 74.93 48.05 50.45
CA VAL A 84 75.65 49.23 50.92
C VAL A 84 74.81 50.47 50.61
N ALA A 85 74.61 51.29 51.62
CA ALA A 85 73.98 52.60 51.55
C ALA A 85 75.08 53.66 51.47
N TYR A 86 75.31 54.20 50.27
CA TYR A 86 76.33 55.22 50.05
C TYR A 86 75.88 56.60 50.54
N TYR A 87 76.74 57.28 51.28
CA TYR A 87 76.50 58.62 51.80
C TYR A 87 76.56 59.70 50.71
N LYS A 88 75.63 60.68 50.72
CA LYS A 88 75.56 61.74 49.70
C LYS A 88 75.66 63.19 50.24
N GLY A 89 76.21 63.41 51.44
CA GLY A 89 76.43 64.75 52.01
C GLY A 89 75.21 65.37 52.72
N GLN A 90 75.44 66.49 53.42
CA GLN A 90 74.54 67.10 54.42
C GLN A 90 73.05 67.12 54.01
N GLY A 91 72.24 66.22 54.62
CA GLY A 91 70.78 66.28 54.62
C GLY A 91 70.01 65.53 53.51
N LYS A 92 70.63 64.67 52.70
CA LYS A 92 69.92 63.85 51.68
C LYS A 92 70.14 62.33 51.85
N LYS A 93 69.10 61.55 51.46
CA LYS A 93 68.95 60.08 51.58
C LYS A 93 70.15 59.28 51.05
N TYR A 94 70.42 58.12 51.64
CA TYR A 94 71.41 57.14 51.18
C TYR A 94 71.01 56.53 49.83
N LEU A 95 72.01 56.19 48.99
CA LEU A 95 71.78 55.39 47.79
C LEU A 95 72.08 53.92 48.08
N LEU A 96 71.04 53.11 48.16
CA LEU A 96 71.17 51.67 48.40
C LEU A 96 71.63 50.94 47.11
N LYS A 97 72.69 50.14 47.21
CA LYS A 97 73.12 49.21 46.14
C LYS A 97 73.21 47.79 46.69
N SER A 98 72.38 46.89 46.17
CA SER A 98 72.36 45.46 46.54
C SER A 98 72.86 44.52 45.43
N VAL A 99 72.93 44.98 44.17
CA VAL A 99 73.35 44.17 43.01
C VAL A 99 74.69 43.43 43.22
N PRO A 100 75.75 44.05 43.78
CA PRO A 100 77.03 43.36 44.01
C PRO A 100 76.93 42.17 44.97
N PHE A 101 75.95 42.16 45.87
CA PHE A 101 75.81 41.17 46.93
C PHE A 101 74.80 40.05 46.60
N ARG A 102 74.21 40.06 45.39
CA ARG A 102 73.33 38.95 44.96
C ARG A 102 74.05 37.60 44.92
N LYS A 103 75.38 37.59 44.77
CA LYS A 103 76.23 36.38 44.85
C LYS A 103 76.26 35.74 46.24
N ILE A 104 75.96 36.51 47.29
CA ILE A 104 76.00 36.07 48.69
C ILE A 104 74.61 36.14 49.32
N LYS A 105 73.55 36.10 48.50
CA LYS A 105 72.15 36.19 48.95
C LYS A 105 71.80 35.11 49.97
N ASP A 106 72.37 33.91 49.81
CA ASP A 106 72.12 32.76 50.68
C ASP A 106 73.02 32.74 51.93
N TYR A 107 73.99 33.66 52.03
CA TYR A 107 74.93 33.73 53.15
C TYR A 107 74.38 34.56 54.31
N ILE A 108 74.34 33.98 55.52
CA ILE A 108 73.84 34.66 56.72
C ILE A 108 74.92 35.56 57.31
N ILE A 109 74.72 36.87 57.19
CA ILE A 109 75.65 37.87 57.74
C ILE A 109 75.25 38.21 59.17
N GLU A 110 76.12 37.88 60.12
CA GLU A 110 75.95 38.17 61.55
C GLU A 110 76.78 39.39 61.97
N SER A 111 77.87 39.68 61.27
CA SER A 111 78.75 40.82 61.55
C SER A 111 79.27 41.46 60.28
N ILE A 112 79.45 42.78 60.31
CA ILE A 112 80.06 43.56 59.22
C ILE A 112 81.20 44.38 59.80
N TYR A 113 82.39 44.19 59.26
CA TYR A 113 83.60 44.89 59.66
C TYR A 113 84.25 45.61 58.46
N PRO A 114 84.11 46.94 58.34
CA PRO A 114 84.88 47.72 57.38
C PRO A 114 86.32 47.92 57.88
N ASP A 115 87.28 47.53 57.05
CA ASP A 115 88.72 47.68 57.29
C ASP A 115 89.23 49.05 56.78
N PHE A 116 90.40 49.49 57.25
CA PHE A 116 91.01 50.78 56.94
C PHE A 116 91.28 51.03 55.45
N ASN A 117 91.35 49.96 54.65
CA ASN A 117 91.63 50.01 53.20
C ASN A 117 90.39 50.06 52.29
N ASN A 118 89.20 50.43 52.82
CA ASN A 118 87.90 50.36 52.12
C ASN A 118 87.50 48.93 51.68
N VAL A 119 88.09 47.91 52.31
CA VAL A 119 87.68 46.51 52.19
C VAL A 119 86.67 46.23 53.29
N VAL A 120 85.58 45.54 52.99
CA VAL A 120 84.56 45.18 53.98
C VAL A 120 84.50 43.68 54.15
N TRP A 121 84.57 43.24 55.40
CA TRP A 121 84.45 41.85 55.78
C TRP A 121 83.04 41.57 56.28
N PHE A 122 82.41 40.53 55.73
CA PHE A 122 81.12 40.01 56.20
C PHE A 122 81.39 38.69 56.92
N GLY A 123 81.08 38.63 58.20
CA GLY A 123 81.21 37.43 59.03
C GLY A 123 79.85 36.78 59.28
N GLY A 124 79.81 35.47 59.21
CA GLY A 124 78.60 34.65 59.34
C GLY A 124 78.92 33.24 59.81
N PHE A 125 77.89 32.41 60.00
CA PHE A 125 78.07 31.02 60.46
C PHE A 125 78.91 30.18 59.49
N ASP A 126 78.85 30.48 58.19
CA ASP A 126 79.52 29.70 57.14
C ASP A 126 80.92 30.23 56.76
N GLY A 127 81.48 31.19 57.53
CA GLY A 127 82.86 31.65 57.36
C GLY A 127 83.04 33.17 57.36
N LEU A 128 83.96 33.67 56.53
CA LEU A 128 84.26 35.10 56.36
C LEU A 128 84.34 35.45 54.88
N ILE A 129 83.61 36.49 54.45
CA ILE A 129 83.62 36.99 53.09
C ILE A 129 84.33 38.32 53.05
N ARG A 130 85.38 38.42 52.22
CA ARG A 130 86.09 39.66 51.94
C ARG A 130 85.51 40.33 50.70
N PHE A 131 84.93 41.52 50.86
CA PHE A 131 84.47 42.36 49.75
C PHE A 131 85.43 43.52 49.51
N ASP A 132 86.03 43.55 48.33
CA ASP A 132 86.90 44.63 47.88
C ASP A 132 86.23 45.37 46.70
N PRO A 133 85.78 46.63 46.90
CA PRO A 133 85.12 47.41 45.86
C PRO A 133 85.96 47.60 44.58
N LYS A 134 87.30 47.52 44.65
CA LYS A 134 88.19 47.73 43.49
C LYS A 134 88.07 46.65 42.42
N TYR A 135 87.70 45.43 42.80
CA TYR A 135 87.61 44.28 41.90
C TYR A 135 86.18 44.02 41.38
N TYR A 136 85.23 44.90 41.70
CA TYR A 136 83.87 44.80 41.20
C TYR A 136 83.79 45.23 39.72
N ASN A 137 83.64 44.26 38.83
CA ASN A 137 83.60 44.48 37.39
C ASN A 137 82.15 44.70 36.92
N ASN A 138 81.86 45.85 36.28
CA ASN A 138 80.52 46.22 35.79
C ASN A 138 80.20 45.68 34.38
N ALA A 139 80.97 44.72 33.86
CA ALA A 139 80.80 44.25 32.48
C ALA A 139 79.43 43.53 32.30
N PRO A 140 78.61 43.90 31.30
CA PRO A 140 77.35 43.21 31.02
C PRO A 140 77.62 41.79 30.53
N ILE A 141 77.12 40.79 31.26
CA ILE A 141 77.23 39.38 30.88
C ILE A 141 76.21 39.10 29.76
N PHE A 142 76.69 38.79 28.56
CA PHE A 142 75.85 38.41 27.41
C PHE A 142 75.29 36.99 27.59
N LEU A 143 73.95 36.88 27.68
CA LEU A 143 73.24 35.61 27.73
C LEU A 143 72.73 35.25 26.33
N LYS A 144 72.98 34.02 25.84
CA LYS A 144 72.49 33.54 24.55
C LYS A 144 71.74 32.22 24.74
N THR A 145 70.48 32.16 24.36
CA THR A 145 69.71 30.91 24.38
C THR A 145 69.99 30.11 23.11
N ILE A 146 70.15 28.80 23.28
CA ILE A 146 70.47 27.86 22.22
C ILE A 146 69.49 26.69 22.30
N LEU A 147 68.90 26.32 21.16
CA LEU A 147 68.15 25.09 21.04
C LEU A 147 69.13 23.92 20.91
N ARG A 148 69.05 22.96 21.83
CA ARG A 148 69.94 21.80 21.90
C ARG A 148 69.44 20.66 21.03
N GLN A 149 68.15 20.39 21.08
CA GLN A 149 67.59 19.22 20.43
C GLN A 149 66.11 19.39 20.12
N VAL A 150 65.66 18.83 18.99
CA VAL A 150 64.23 18.65 18.69
C VAL A 150 63.97 17.16 18.43
N ILE A 151 63.05 16.58 19.19
CA ILE A 151 62.66 15.18 19.13
C ILE A 151 61.21 15.10 18.64
N ILE A 152 60.93 14.20 17.71
CA ILE A 152 59.57 13.89 17.23
C ILE A 152 59.17 12.48 17.66
N GLY A 153 57.90 12.31 18.04
CA GLY A 153 57.41 11.05 18.60
C GLY A 153 58.02 10.78 19.96
N HIS A 154 58.52 9.57 20.20
CA HIS A 154 59.17 9.20 21.45
C HIS A 154 60.70 9.39 21.40
N ASP A 155 61.38 8.94 20.32
CA ASP A 155 62.84 8.81 20.33
C ASP A 155 63.56 9.39 19.09
N SER A 156 62.84 9.94 18.10
CA SER A 156 63.45 10.37 16.83
C SER A 156 63.98 11.80 16.89
N ILE A 157 65.29 11.96 16.84
CA ILE A 157 65.94 13.27 16.92
C ILE A 157 66.05 13.89 15.52
N VAL A 158 65.51 15.09 15.34
CA VAL A 158 65.47 15.80 14.05
C VAL A 158 66.43 17.00 14.01
N PHE A 159 66.86 17.47 15.18
CA PHE A 159 67.80 18.58 15.32
C PHE A 159 68.67 18.36 16.56
N CYS A 160 69.98 18.66 16.48
CA CYS A 160 70.97 18.43 17.55
C CYS A 160 71.87 19.65 17.85
N GLY A 161 71.38 20.87 17.66
CA GLY A 161 72.08 22.09 18.10
C GLY A 161 73.34 22.48 17.30
N VAL A 162 73.68 21.73 16.26
CA VAL A 162 74.73 22.07 15.27
C VAL A 162 74.03 22.32 13.94
N SER A 163 74.05 23.58 13.47
CA SER A 163 73.80 23.85 12.05
C SER A 163 75.02 23.36 11.28
N THR A 164 74.89 22.30 10.49
CA THR A 164 75.97 21.79 9.63
C THR A 164 76.20 22.63 8.38
N THR A 165 75.53 23.78 8.26
CA THR A 165 75.79 24.76 7.21
C THR A 165 76.24 26.08 7.82
N ASN A 166 77.34 26.61 7.28
CA ASN A 166 78.11 27.79 7.69
C ASN A 166 77.36 29.13 7.65
N ASP A 167 76.03 29.16 7.76
CA ASP A 167 75.28 30.39 7.83
C ASP A 167 74.79 30.64 9.25
N ALA A 168 75.40 31.66 9.85
CA ALA A 168 74.96 32.29 11.06
C ALA A 168 73.47 32.66 10.96
N ILE A 169 72.77 32.49 12.08
CA ILE A 169 71.38 32.89 12.32
C ILE A 169 71.21 34.37 11.98
N THR A 170 70.80 34.65 10.74
CA THR A 170 70.01 35.80 10.25
C THR A 170 69.79 35.60 8.74
N GLY A 171 68.63 35.07 8.33
CA GLY A 171 68.22 34.97 6.93
C GLY A 171 68.03 33.54 6.42
N ILE A 172 66.90 32.92 6.77
CA ILE A 172 66.49 31.65 6.16
C ILE A 172 65.95 31.96 4.77
N SER A 173 66.60 31.41 3.74
CA SER A 173 65.94 31.14 2.48
C SER A 173 64.93 29.99 2.71
N ASP A 174 63.70 30.15 2.23
CA ASP A 174 62.49 29.34 2.48
C ASP A 174 62.57 27.82 2.17
N THR A 175 63.74 27.24 1.92
CA THR A 175 63.84 25.95 1.23
C THR A 175 63.97 24.70 2.11
N LEU A 176 64.09 24.80 3.44
CA LEU A 176 64.30 23.61 4.30
C LEU A 176 63.46 23.59 5.61
N ILE A 177 62.20 24.05 5.59
CA ILE A 177 61.29 23.83 6.73
C ILE A 177 60.92 22.33 6.82
N PRO A 178 61.22 21.63 7.93
CA PRO A 178 60.90 20.21 8.10
C PRO A 178 59.38 19.97 8.10
N LYS A 179 58.94 18.96 7.33
CA LYS A 179 57.53 18.56 7.20
C LYS A 179 57.30 17.18 7.80
N PHE A 180 56.64 17.12 8.96
CA PHE A 180 56.32 15.90 9.67
C PHE A 180 54.99 15.29 9.17
N GLN A 181 54.91 13.96 9.13
CA GLN A 181 53.63 13.26 8.93
C GLN A 181 52.76 13.41 10.18
N TYR A 182 51.43 13.41 10.03
CA TYR A 182 50.49 13.58 11.16
C TYR A 182 50.73 12.63 12.34
N ARG A 183 51.29 11.43 12.10
CA ARG A 183 51.65 10.47 13.15
C ARG A 183 52.72 10.98 14.13
N TYR A 184 53.46 12.03 13.77
CA TYR A 184 54.49 12.67 14.57
C TYR A 184 54.00 14.02 15.10
N ASN A 185 52.79 14.04 15.65
CA ASN A 185 52.17 15.22 16.25
C ASN A 185 52.56 15.45 17.72
N HIS A 186 53.58 14.73 18.20
CA HIS A 186 54.24 14.90 19.49
C HIS A 186 55.67 15.38 19.25
N ILE A 187 56.03 16.54 19.82
CA ILE A 187 57.33 17.17 19.60
C ILE A 187 57.89 17.71 20.92
N THR A 188 59.14 17.38 21.20
CA THR A 188 59.89 17.80 22.40
C THR A 188 61.07 18.68 22.01
N PHE A 189 61.23 19.81 22.71
CA PHE A 189 62.28 20.81 22.50
C PHE A 189 63.18 20.89 23.72
N ASN A 190 64.49 20.65 23.53
CA ASN A 190 65.51 20.85 24.55
C ASN A 190 66.27 22.14 24.27
N PHE A 191 66.46 22.98 25.28
CA PHE A 191 67.12 24.29 25.14
C PHE A 191 67.97 24.61 26.37
N SER A 192 68.97 25.49 26.19
CA SER A 192 69.87 25.92 27.26
C SER A 192 70.44 27.30 26.97
N ALA A 193 70.79 28.05 28.01
CA ALA A 193 71.57 29.27 27.93
C ALA A 193 72.80 29.14 28.86
N PRO A 194 74.03 29.19 28.32
CA PRO A 194 75.23 29.05 29.14
C PRO A 194 75.42 30.29 30.02
N PHE A 195 75.37 30.10 31.33
CA PHE A 195 75.68 31.10 32.34
C PHE A 195 76.47 30.44 33.46
N PHE A 196 77.78 30.65 33.48
CA PHE A 196 78.70 29.91 34.34
C PHE A 196 78.81 30.47 35.77
N GLU A 197 78.39 31.71 36.01
CA GLU A 197 78.52 32.33 37.34
C GLU A 197 77.54 31.75 38.36
N SER A 198 76.29 31.51 37.96
CA SER A 198 75.27 30.91 38.82
C SER A 198 74.23 30.17 37.95
N PRO A 199 74.57 28.96 37.46
CA PRO A 199 73.74 28.22 36.50
C PRO A 199 72.34 27.92 37.00
N GLU A 200 72.19 27.77 38.31
CA GLU A 200 70.93 27.46 39.01
C GLU A 200 69.88 28.57 38.89
N TYR A 201 70.29 29.75 38.44
CA TYR A 201 69.45 30.93 38.36
C TYR A 201 69.28 31.43 36.91
N VAL A 202 69.15 30.49 35.97
CA VAL A 202 68.73 30.77 34.59
C VAL A 202 67.28 30.34 34.41
N PHE A 203 66.40 31.30 34.16
CA PHE A 203 64.99 31.03 33.89
C PHE A 203 64.71 31.12 32.40
N TYR A 204 63.79 30.31 31.91
CA TYR A 204 63.39 30.26 30.51
C TYR A 204 61.93 30.65 30.33
N GLN A 205 61.63 31.17 29.15
CA GLN A 205 60.30 31.47 28.68
C GLN A 205 60.17 30.94 27.26
N TYR A 206 59.06 30.27 26.95
CA TYR A 206 58.81 29.66 25.65
C TYR A 206 57.42 30.01 25.12
N TYR A 207 57.25 29.85 23.80
CA TYR A 207 56.03 30.16 23.08
C TYR A 207 55.99 29.42 21.74
N LEU A 208 54.88 28.73 21.43
CA LEU A 208 54.67 28.08 20.14
C LEU A 208 53.58 28.81 19.33
N GLU A 209 53.98 29.49 18.25
CA GLU A 209 53.06 30.15 17.33
C GLU A 209 52.07 29.15 16.73
N ASN A 210 50.81 29.59 16.60
CA ASN A 210 49.66 28.78 16.15
C ASN A 210 49.24 27.64 17.11
N PHE A 211 49.74 27.64 18.35
CA PHE A 211 49.27 26.74 19.41
C PHE A 211 49.07 27.48 20.74
N ASP A 212 50.09 28.19 21.22
CA ASP A 212 50.03 29.02 22.42
C ASP A 212 49.43 30.41 22.10
N LYS A 213 48.74 31.02 23.07
CA LYS A 213 48.19 32.38 22.93
C LYS A 213 49.13 33.47 23.43
N GLU A 214 49.93 33.17 24.45
CA GLU A 214 50.86 34.09 25.10
C GLU A 214 52.13 33.34 25.54
N TRP A 215 53.18 34.07 25.91
CA TRP A 215 54.41 33.49 26.45
C TRP A 215 54.19 32.80 27.79
N SER A 216 54.96 31.72 28.05
CA SER A 216 54.92 31.01 29.33
C SER A 216 55.34 31.86 30.54
N THR A 217 55.14 31.39 31.76
CA THR A 217 55.80 31.95 32.95
C THR A 217 57.31 31.66 32.93
N TRP A 218 58.08 32.46 33.68
CA TRP A 218 59.52 32.26 33.82
C TRP A 218 59.81 31.06 34.74
N GLU A 219 60.39 30.01 34.19
CA GLU A 219 60.59 28.74 34.90
C GLU A 219 62.01 28.21 34.75
N HIS A 220 62.46 27.42 35.73
CA HIS A 220 63.72 26.69 35.67
C HIS A 220 63.55 25.35 34.95
N ILE A 221 63.29 25.42 33.64
CA ILE A 221 63.15 24.23 32.79
C ILE A 221 64.09 24.31 31.59
N HIS A 222 64.52 23.16 31.07
CA HIS A 222 65.39 23.05 29.90
C HIS A 222 64.76 22.21 28.77
N LEU A 223 63.51 21.77 28.98
CA LEU A 223 62.77 20.88 28.10
C LEU A 223 61.30 21.30 28.05
N LYS A 224 60.70 21.30 26.86
CA LYS A 224 59.25 21.50 26.65
C LYS A 224 58.69 20.51 25.64
N GLU A 225 57.55 19.89 25.99
CA GLU A 225 56.83 18.95 25.12
C GLU A 225 55.49 19.53 24.67
N TYR A 226 55.14 19.30 23.40
CA TYR A 226 53.83 19.57 22.82
C TYR A 226 53.22 18.29 22.27
N THR A 227 52.03 17.94 22.75
CA THR A 227 51.27 16.76 22.33
C THR A 227 50.11 17.15 21.44
N ASN A 228 49.72 16.24 20.54
CA ASN A 228 48.52 16.33 19.72
C ASN A 228 48.41 17.61 18.86
N LEU A 229 49.52 18.01 18.24
CA LEU A 229 49.54 19.12 17.31
C LEU A 229 48.75 18.80 16.03
N TYR A 230 47.83 19.71 15.65
CA TYR A 230 47.03 19.58 14.44
C TYR A 230 47.85 19.85 13.17
N GLU A 231 47.31 19.51 12.00
CA GLU A 231 47.90 19.88 10.71
C GLU A 231 48.05 21.41 10.58
N GLY A 232 49.25 21.89 10.27
CA GLY A 232 49.53 23.33 10.29
C GLY A 232 51.01 23.67 10.27
N GLN A 233 51.30 24.97 10.24
CA GLN A 233 52.65 25.52 10.34
C GLN A 233 52.87 26.07 11.74
N TYR A 234 54.02 25.78 12.36
CA TYR A 234 54.32 26.17 13.73
C TYR A 234 55.73 26.77 13.83
N VAL A 235 55.91 27.71 14.76
CA VAL A 235 57.20 28.31 15.09
C VAL A 235 57.39 28.30 16.60
N PHE A 236 58.42 27.60 17.08
CA PHE A 236 58.76 27.54 18.50
C PHE A 236 59.75 28.65 18.84
N HIS A 237 59.49 29.40 19.91
CA HIS A 237 60.32 30.50 20.42
C HIS A 237 60.77 30.20 21.85
N VAL A 238 62.03 30.48 22.17
CA VAL A 238 62.55 30.36 23.54
C VAL A 238 63.59 31.42 23.88
N ARG A 239 63.51 31.97 25.10
CA ARG A 239 64.46 32.97 25.63
C ARG A 239 64.76 32.73 27.10
N ALA A 240 65.87 33.26 27.59
CA ALA A 240 66.35 33.06 28.95
C ALA A 240 66.65 34.39 29.66
N LYS A 241 66.65 34.36 31.00
CA LYS A 241 67.13 35.45 31.86
C LYS A 241 67.99 34.93 33.01
N ASN A 242 68.94 35.73 33.48
CA ASN A 242 69.85 35.39 34.59
C ASN A 242 69.51 36.10 35.93
N ILE A 243 70.30 35.88 36.99
CA ILE A 243 70.18 36.57 38.32
C ILE A 243 70.21 38.09 38.28
N TYR A 244 70.81 38.67 37.24
CA TYR A 244 70.92 40.12 37.06
C TYR A 244 69.77 40.67 36.21
N ASN A 245 68.81 39.82 35.82
CA ASN A 245 67.67 40.14 34.96
C ASN A 245 68.05 40.53 33.53
N ASN A 246 69.22 40.09 33.05
CA ASN A 246 69.62 40.26 31.65
C ASN A 246 68.89 39.24 30.77
N LEU A 247 68.19 39.73 29.75
CA LEU A 247 67.47 38.91 28.78
C LEU A 247 68.38 38.41 27.65
N SER A 248 68.20 37.16 27.24
CA SER A 248 68.88 36.60 26.07
C SER A 248 68.21 37.02 24.76
N LYS A 249 68.94 36.88 23.65
CA LYS A 249 68.31 36.78 22.33
C LYS A 249 67.43 35.52 22.26
N GLU A 250 66.33 35.61 21.52
CA GLU A 250 65.37 34.51 21.31
C GLU A 250 65.95 33.49 20.31
N ALA A 251 65.70 32.21 20.53
CA ALA A 251 65.98 31.14 19.58
C ALA A 251 64.66 30.62 19.00
N THR A 252 64.60 30.42 17.68
CA THR A 252 63.38 30.00 16.97
C THR A 252 63.56 28.70 16.17
N TYR A 253 62.49 27.92 16.00
CA TYR A 253 62.47 26.70 15.17
C TYR A 253 61.14 26.54 14.42
N HIS A 254 61.20 26.46 13.09
CA HIS A 254 60.04 26.36 12.20
C HIS A 254 59.77 24.91 11.77
N PHE A 255 58.51 24.45 11.77
CA PHE A 255 58.13 23.13 11.27
C PHE A 255 56.66 23.07 10.79
N ILE A 256 56.31 22.02 10.01
CA ILE A 256 54.96 21.82 9.45
C ILE A 256 54.47 20.39 9.71
N ILE A 257 53.20 20.23 10.10
CA ILE A 257 52.54 18.91 10.25
C ILE A 257 51.57 18.69 9.08
N LYS A 258 51.76 17.60 8.31
CA LYS A 258 50.89 17.22 7.18
C LYS A 258 49.53 16.67 7.67
N PRO A 259 48.44 16.83 6.89
CA PRO A 259 47.13 16.28 7.23
C PRO A 259 47.11 14.74 7.21
N PRO A 260 46.22 14.10 8.01
CA PRO A 260 46.08 12.64 8.04
C PRO A 260 45.35 12.10 6.79
N VAL A 261 45.63 10.84 6.45
CA VAL A 261 45.16 10.20 5.20
C VAL A 261 43.63 10.20 5.07
N TRP A 262 42.88 10.02 6.16
CA TRP A 262 41.40 9.99 6.16
C TRP A 262 40.74 11.36 5.98
N ARG A 263 41.50 12.47 6.04
CA ARG A 263 41.02 13.84 5.77
C ARG A 263 41.43 14.37 4.40
N THR A 264 42.04 13.54 3.57
CA THR A 264 42.43 13.92 2.21
C THR A 264 41.24 13.87 1.25
N TRP A 265 41.30 14.65 0.17
CA TRP A 265 40.20 14.76 -0.80
C TRP A 265 39.86 13.43 -1.49
N TYR A 266 40.84 12.55 -1.71
CA TYR A 266 40.62 11.23 -2.31
C TYR A 266 39.97 10.24 -1.33
N ALA A 267 40.22 10.34 -0.03
CA ALA A 267 39.53 9.53 0.98
C ALA A 267 38.02 9.87 1.03
N VAL A 268 37.68 11.16 0.92
CA VAL A 268 36.28 11.63 0.80
C VAL A 268 35.60 11.03 -0.43
N LEU A 269 36.30 10.98 -1.57
CA LEU A 269 35.79 10.40 -2.82
C LEU A 269 35.49 8.90 -2.66
N ILE A 270 36.37 8.14 -1.98
CA ILE A 270 36.14 6.72 -1.68
C ILE A 270 34.92 6.52 -0.77
N TYR A 271 34.73 7.37 0.25
CA TYR A 271 33.55 7.31 1.13
C TYR A 271 32.25 7.54 0.36
N LEU A 272 32.24 8.49 -0.59
CA LEU A 272 31.07 8.75 -1.43
C LEU A 272 30.72 7.57 -2.35
N VAL A 273 31.72 6.89 -2.92
CA VAL A 273 31.51 5.71 -3.78
C VAL A 273 30.96 4.53 -2.97
N LEU A 274 31.51 4.27 -1.78
CA LEU A 274 31.01 3.22 -0.89
C LEU A 274 29.57 3.49 -0.43
N LEU A 275 29.25 4.74 -0.11
CA LEU A 275 27.89 5.15 0.24
C LEU A 275 26.90 4.94 -0.91
N ALA A 276 27.27 5.34 -2.14
CA ALA A 276 26.44 5.15 -3.32
C ALA A 276 26.20 3.66 -3.63
N SER A 277 27.24 2.83 -3.52
CA SER A 277 27.13 1.37 -3.68
C SER A 277 26.18 0.74 -2.65
N PHE A 278 26.29 1.14 -1.39
CA PHE A 278 25.42 0.67 -0.31
C PHE A 278 23.95 1.05 -0.54
N ILE A 279 23.69 2.29 -0.97
CA ILE A 279 22.34 2.75 -1.32
C ILE A 279 21.77 1.93 -2.48
N LEU A 280 22.53 1.70 -3.54
CA LEU A 280 22.08 0.89 -4.69
C LEU A 280 21.80 -0.57 -4.28
N MET A 281 22.60 -1.14 -3.39
CA MET A 281 22.38 -2.49 -2.86
C MET A 281 21.08 -2.57 -2.07
N LEU A 282 20.80 -1.58 -1.20
CA LEU A 282 19.54 -1.48 -0.46
C LEU A 282 18.33 -1.33 -1.38
N LEU A 283 18.42 -0.52 -2.44
CA LEU A 283 17.35 -0.35 -3.42
C LEU A 283 17.05 -1.64 -4.18
N LYS A 284 18.09 -2.36 -4.64
CA LYS A 284 17.91 -3.67 -5.30
C LYS A 284 17.32 -4.72 -4.36
N TRP A 285 17.77 -4.76 -3.11
CA TRP A 285 17.25 -5.68 -2.10
C TRP A 285 15.76 -5.41 -1.81
N ARG A 286 15.39 -4.14 -1.60
CA ARG A 286 13.99 -3.71 -1.45
C ARG A 286 13.13 -4.14 -2.65
N ALA A 287 13.58 -3.89 -3.88
CA ALA A 287 12.84 -4.24 -5.08
C ALA A 287 12.62 -5.77 -5.21
N TYR A 288 13.66 -6.56 -4.88
CA TYR A 288 13.57 -8.02 -4.87
C TYR A 288 12.56 -8.54 -3.83
N SER A 289 12.62 -8.01 -2.60
CA SER A 289 11.68 -8.37 -1.54
C SER A 289 10.23 -8.05 -1.90
N TYR A 290 9.97 -6.87 -2.47
CA TYR A 290 8.63 -6.48 -2.94
C TYR A 290 8.09 -7.41 -4.04
N ALA A 291 8.94 -7.83 -4.99
CA ALA A 291 8.53 -8.71 -6.07
C ALA A 291 8.07 -10.09 -5.55
N GLN A 292 8.75 -10.66 -4.56
CA GLN A 292 8.35 -11.93 -3.96
C GLN A 292 7.04 -11.84 -3.18
N GLU A 293 6.86 -10.77 -2.40
CA GLU A 293 5.62 -10.54 -1.66
C GLU A 293 4.43 -10.38 -2.62
N LYS A 294 4.64 -9.63 -3.71
CA LYS A 294 3.63 -9.46 -4.76
C LYS A 294 3.25 -10.80 -5.41
N PHE A 295 4.24 -11.62 -5.78
CA PHE A 295 3.98 -12.92 -6.38
C PHE A 295 3.23 -13.85 -5.44
N LYS A 296 3.58 -13.87 -4.15
CA LYS A 296 2.87 -14.66 -3.13
C LYS A 296 1.43 -14.19 -2.93
N LEU A 297 1.20 -12.88 -2.96
CA LEU A 297 -0.13 -12.31 -2.85
C LEU A 297 -0.98 -12.61 -4.08
N GLU A 298 -0.43 -12.46 -5.29
CA GLU A 298 -1.10 -12.80 -6.55
C GLU A 298 -1.46 -14.29 -6.60
N TYR A 299 -0.56 -15.18 -6.16
CA TYR A 299 -0.82 -16.61 -6.05
C TYR A 299 -1.96 -16.92 -5.07
N LEU A 300 -1.92 -16.32 -3.87
CA LEU A 300 -2.95 -16.54 -2.84
C LEU A 300 -4.32 -15.98 -3.26
N LEU A 301 -4.34 -14.84 -3.97
CA LEU A 301 -5.56 -14.29 -4.55
C LEU A 301 -6.14 -15.26 -5.59
N ALA A 302 -5.31 -15.79 -6.50
CA ALA A 302 -5.77 -16.75 -7.51
C ALA A 302 -6.38 -18.01 -6.88
N GLU A 303 -5.71 -18.60 -5.89
CA GLU A 303 -6.20 -19.78 -5.15
C GLU A 303 -7.55 -19.50 -4.45
N ARG A 304 -7.65 -18.36 -3.75
CA ARG A 304 -8.90 -17.96 -3.08
C ARG A 304 -10.03 -17.66 -4.06
N THR A 305 -9.72 -17.05 -5.20
CA THR A 305 -10.74 -16.81 -6.24
C THR A 305 -11.25 -18.11 -6.83
N GLU A 306 -10.39 -19.10 -7.06
CA GLU A 306 -10.81 -20.41 -7.57
C GLU A 306 -11.69 -21.15 -6.55
N GLU A 307 -11.31 -21.14 -5.27
CA GLU A 307 -12.09 -21.74 -4.20
C GLU A 307 -13.47 -21.08 -4.06
N LEU A 308 -13.52 -19.73 -4.13
CA LEU A 308 -14.77 -18.99 -4.09
C LEU A 308 -15.68 -19.32 -5.28
N VAL A 309 -15.12 -19.46 -6.49
CA VAL A 309 -15.89 -19.86 -7.68
C VAL A 309 -16.48 -21.26 -7.47
N LYS A 310 -15.69 -22.24 -7.03
CA LYS A 310 -16.19 -23.60 -6.75
C LYS A 310 -17.25 -23.64 -5.64
N GLN A 311 -17.09 -22.84 -4.59
CA GLN A 311 -18.09 -22.75 -3.51
C GLN A 311 -19.38 -22.10 -4.01
N LYS A 312 -19.27 -21.08 -4.86
CA LYS A 312 -20.41 -20.41 -5.47
C LYS A 312 -21.17 -21.36 -6.40
N GLU A 313 -20.49 -22.08 -7.29
CA GLU A 313 -21.10 -23.07 -8.18
C GLU A 313 -21.86 -24.14 -7.39
N ARG A 314 -21.24 -24.72 -6.35
CA ARG A 314 -21.92 -25.70 -5.48
C ARG A 314 -23.15 -25.13 -4.78
N ALA A 315 -23.09 -23.87 -4.34
CA ALA A 315 -24.23 -23.21 -3.72
C ALA A 315 -25.37 -22.98 -4.72
N GLU A 316 -25.04 -22.55 -5.94
CA GLU A 316 -26.00 -22.35 -7.04
C GLU A 316 -26.65 -23.68 -7.47
N ASP A 317 -25.87 -24.75 -7.62
CA ASP A 317 -26.37 -26.09 -7.96
C ASP A 317 -27.34 -26.64 -6.89
N LEU A 318 -27.00 -26.48 -5.60
CA LEU A 318 -27.87 -26.92 -4.50
C LEU A 318 -29.19 -26.13 -4.46
N ILE A 319 -29.15 -24.83 -4.77
CA ILE A 319 -30.35 -24.00 -4.82
C ILE A 319 -31.21 -24.40 -6.02
N ALA A 320 -30.60 -24.64 -7.18
CA ALA A 320 -31.29 -25.05 -8.41
C ALA A 320 -32.01 -26.40 -8.26
N ASN A 321 -31.49 -27.32 -7.43
CA ASN A 321 -32.14 -28.60 -7.12
C ASN A 321 -33.37 -28.47 -6.19
N ILE A 322 -33.55 -27.33 -5.51
CA ILE A 322 -34.65 -27.13 -4.54
C ILE A 322 -35.72 -26.20 -5.11
N LEU A 323 -35.31 -25.22 -5.90
CA LEU A 323 -36.18 -24.18 -6.43
C LEU A 323 -35.99 -24.06 -7.94
N PRO A 324 -37.06 -23.82 -8.71
CA PRO A 324 -36.92 -23.53 -10.12
C PRO A 324 -36.02 -22.30 -10.34
N LYS A 325 -35.17 -22.36 -11.37
CA LYS A 325 -34.09 -21.38 -11.63
C LYS A 325 -34.51 -19.91 -11.50
N ASP A 326 -35.58 -19.50 -12.18
CA ASP A 326 -36.09 -18.12 -12.13
C ASP A 326 -36.48 -17.68 -10.70
N THR A 327 -36.96 -18.63 -9.90
CA THR A 327 -37.43 -18.39 -8.53
C THR A 327 -36.24 -18.32 -7.56
N ALA A 328 -35.21 -19.15 -7.79
CA ALA A 328 -33.95 -19.11 -7.08
C ALA A 328 -33.21 -17.77 -7.30
N GLU A 329 -33.13 -17.31 -8.56
CA GLU A 329 -32.52 -16.02 -8.91
C GLU A 329 -33.27 -14.83 -8.30
N GLU A 330 -34.61 -14.87 -8.30
CA GLU A 330 -35.43 -13.85 -7.63
C GLU A 330 -35.20 -13.85 -6.11
N LEU A 331 -35.13 -15.04 -5.49
CA LEU A 331 -34.87 -15.17 -4.06
C LEU A 331 -33.47 -14.65 -3.69
N ALA A 332 -32.45 -14.98 -4.49
CA ALA A 332 -31.07 -14.52 -4.30
C ALA A 332 -30.93 -13.01 -4.44
N SER A 333 -31.65 -12.39 -5.39
CA SER A 333 -31.57 -10.95 -5.66
C SER A 333 -32.44 -10.09 -4.72
N LYS A 334 -33.65 -10.52 -4.39
CA LYS A 334 -34.63 -9.74 -3.62
C LYS A 334 -34.84 -10.21 -2.18
N GLY A 335 -34.25 -11.34 -1.79
CA GLY A 335 -34.45 -11.97 -0.47
C GLY A 335 -35.82 -12.61 -0.26
N HIS A 336 -36.72 -12.55 -1.25
CA HIS A 336 -38.02 -13.22 -1.25
C HIS A 336 -38.43 -13.55 -2.70
N ALA A 337 -39.17 -14.65 -2.89
CA ALA A 337 -39.71 -15.03 -4.19
C ALA A 337 -41.17 -14.57 -4.33
N THR A 338 -41.51 -13.98 -5.48
CA THR A 338 -42.86 -13.45 -5.72
C THR A 338 -43.82 -14.58 -6.06
N ARG A 339 -45.03 -14.56 -5.49
CA ARG A 339 -46.09 -15.50 -5.86
C ARG A 339 -46.59 -15.19 -7.27
N LYS A 340 -46.56 -16.16 -8.17
CA LYS A 340 -46.98 -16.02 -9.56
C LYS A 340 -48.34 -16.71 -9.77
N LYS A 341 -49.27 -16.02 -10.45
CA LYS A 341 -50.56 -16.59 -10.85
C LYS A 341 -50.46 -17.15 -12.27
N TYR A 342 -50.77 -18.42 -12.42
CA TYR A 342 -50.85 -19.11 -13.71
C TYR A 342 -52.31 -19.40 -14.03
N LYS A 343 -52.72 -19.10 -15.26
CA LYS A 343 -54.12 -19.26 -15.69
C LYS A 343 -54.44 -20.69 -16.11
N MET A 344 -53.45 -21.42 -16.64
CA MET A 344 -53.59 -22.74 -17.22
C MET A 344 -52.40 -23.60 -16.80
N VAL A 345 -52.63 -24.48 -15.84
CA VAL A 345 -51.66 -25.45 -15.32
C VAL A 345 -52.34 -26.78 -15.22
N THR A 346 -51.68 -27.83 -15.72
CA THR A 346 -52.18 -29.20 -15.62
C THR A 346 -51.48 -29.89 -14.48
N VAL A 347 -52.23 -30.25 -13.45
CA VAL A 347 -51.73 -30.91 -12.24
C VAL A 347 -52.03 -32.39 -12.35
N LEU A 348 -51.02 -33.22 -12.11
CA LEU A 348 -51.11 -34.66 -12.02
C LEU A 348 -50.87 -35.10 -10.59
N PHE A 349 -51.76 -35.94 -10.08
CA PHE A 349 -51.55 -36.75 -8.89
C PHE A 349 -51.48 -38.21 -9.31
N SER A 350 -50.48 -38.93 -8.82
CA SER A 350 -50.50 -40.39 -8.82
C SER A 350 -50.37 -40.91 -7.39
N ASP A 351 -51.00 -42.05 -7.12
CA ASP A 351 -51.06 -42.68 -5.79
C ASP A 351 -51.02 -44.20 -5.96
N VAL A 352 -50.36 -44.88 -5.03
CA VAL A 352 -50.20 -46.33 -5.11
C VAL A 352 -51.44 -47.04 -4.58
N GLN A 353 -52.04 -47.90 -5.40
CA GLN A 353 -53.18 -48.68 -4.95
C GLN A 353 -52.78 -49.65 -3.84
N GLY A 354 -53.53 -49.62 -2.73
CA GLY A 354 -53.34 -50.58 -1.65
C GLY A 354 -52.07 -50.37 -0.84
N PHE A 355 -51.41 -49.20 -0.98
CA PHE A 355 -50.16 -48.88 -0.29
C PHE A 355 -50.22 -49.15 1.21
N THR A 356 -51.30 -48.76 1.89
CA THR A 356 -51.46 -49.01 3.35
C THR A 356 -51.35 -50.49 3.69
N GLN A 357 -51.95 -51.38 2.88
CA GLN A 357 -51.87 -52.83 3.12
C GLN A 357 -50.47 -53.38 2.83
N ILE A 358 -49.81 -52.87 1.77
CA ILE A 358 -48.44 -53.26 1.41
C ILE A 358 -47.46 -52.81 2.51
N ALA A 359 -47.62 -51.58 3.01
CA ALA A 359 -46.77 -50.98 4.04
C ALA A 359 -46.88 -51.71 5.39
N GLU A 360 -48.03 -52.30 5.71
CA GLU A 360 -48.21 -53.11 6.93
C GLU A 360 -47.46 -54.45 6.88
N HIS A 361 -47.25 -55.03 5.70
CA HIS A 361 -46.70 -56.38 5.53
C HIS A 361 -45.26 -56.40 4.98
N MET A 362 -44.79 -55.30 4.40
CA MET A 362 -43.45 -55.16 3.84
C MET A 362 -42.47 -54.60 4.87
N ASN A 363 -41.20 -54.98 4.77
CA ASN A 363 -40.14 -54.31 5.54
C ASN A 363 -40.08 -52.82 5.12
N PRO A 364 -40.11 -51.86 6.07
CA PRO A 364 -40.07 -50.43 5.77
C PRO A 364 -38.89 -49.98 4.90
N GLU A 365 -37.70 -50.55 5.08
CA GLU A 365 -36.52 -50.23 4.25
C GLU A 365 -36.75 -50.66 2.80
N LYS A 366 -37.23 -51.88 2.59
CA LYS A 366 -37.54 -52.40 1.25
C LYS A 366 -38.70 -51.64 0.60
N LEU A 367 -39.70 -51.22 1.38
CA LEU A 367 -40.81 -50.41 0.89
C LEU A 367 -40.29 -49.07 0.34
N LEU A 368 -39.42 -48.40 1.10
CA LEU A 368 -38.80 -47.15 0.68
C LEU A 368 -37.93 -47.34 -0.57
N ASP A 369 -37.12 -48.40 -0.63
CA ASP A 369 -36.31 -48.70 -1.81
C ASP A 369 -37.17 -48.91 -3.07
N GLU A 370 -38.34 -49.55 -2.95
CA GLU A 370 -39.27 -49.73 -4.06
C GLU A 370 -39.95 -48.41 -4.46
N LEU A 371 -40.37 -47.58 -3.48
CA LEU A 371 -40.91 -46.24 -3.73
C LEU A 371 -39.90 -45.36 -4.49
N ASP A 372 -38.65 -45.35 -4.03
CA ASP A 372 -37.58 -44.54 -4.63
C ASP A 372 -37.30 -44.97 -6.07
N LYS A 373 -37.37 -46.26 -6.40
CA LYS A 373 -37.16 -46.75 -7.78
C LYS A 373 -38.16 -46.16 -8.77
N PHE A 374 -39.46 -46.19 -8.47
CA PHE A 374 -40.44 -45.67 -9.41
C PHE A 374 -40.57 -44.15 -9.36
N PHE A 375 -40.34 -43.50 -8.21
CA PHE A 375 -40.24 -42.05 -8.16
C PHE A 375 -39.06 -41.52 -8.97
N LEU A 376 -37.92 -42.20 -8.95
CA LEU A 376 -36.78 -41.88 -9.81
C LEU A 376 -37.16 -41.97 -11.29
N GLN A 377 -37.90 -43.02 -11.67
CA GLN A 377 -38.37 -43.15 -13.06
C GLN A 377 -39.38 -42.06 -13.42
N PHE A 378 -40.29 -41.70 -12.50
CA PHE A 378 -41.26 -40.62 -12.74
C PHE A 378 -40.56 -39.27 -12.88
N ASP A 379 -39.52 -39.02 -12.08
CA ASP A 379 -38.67 -37.83 -12.18
C ASP A 379 -38.03 -37.72 -13.59
N ILE A 380 -37.49 -38.82 -14.13
CA ILE A 380 -36.94 -38.87 -15.49
C ILE A 380 -38.01 -38.54 -16.55
N VAL A 381 -39.22 -39.09 -16.39
CA VAL A 381 -40.33 -38.86 -17.34
C VAL A 381 -40.81 -37.41 -17.33
N VAL A 382 -40.96 -36.80 -16.15
CA VAL A 382 -41.43 -35.40 -16.03
C VAL A 382 -40.37 -34.41 -16.51
N GLU A 383 -39.09 -34.66 -16.20
CA GLU A 383 -37.97 -33.81 -16.63
C GLU A 383 -37.84 -33.76 -18.16
N LYS A 384 -37.94 -34.92 -18.83
CA LYS A 384 -37.92 -35.05 -20.29
C LYS A 384 -38.99 -34.20 -20.99
N LEU A 385 -40.14 -33.99 -20.35
CA LEU A 385 -41.28 -33.26 -20.90
C LEU A 385 -41.40 -31.83 -20.35
N GLY A 386 -40.43 -31.36 -19.55
CA GLY A 386 -40.45 -30.03 -18.95
C GLY A 386 -41.58 -29.82 -17.94
N ILE A 387 -41.97 -30.88 -17.23
CA ILE A 387 -43.01 -30.87 -16.20
C ILE A 387 -42.33 -30.73 -14.83
N GLU A 388 -42.82 -29.81 -14.01
CA GLU A 388 -42.23 -29.54 -12.70
C GLU A 388 -42.75 -30.53 -11.64
N LYS A 389 -41.83 -31.20 -10.94
CA LYS A 389 -42.14 -31.96 -9.73
C LYS A 389 -42.46 -31.01 -8.60
N ILE A 390 -43.62 -31.15 -7.96
CA ILE A 390 -44.02 -30.29 -6.84
C ILE A 390 -43.55 -30.90 -5.52
N LYS A 391 -44.02 -32.11 -5.23
CA LYS A 391 -43.66 -32.84 -4.00
C LYS A 391 -44.09 -34.30 -4.10
N THR A 392 -43.56 -35.11 -3.20
CA THR A 392 -44.13 -36.40 -2.84
C THR A 392 -44.92 -36.24 -1.53
N ILE A 393 -46.05 -36.93 -1.40
CA ILE A 393 -46.90 -36.92 -0.21
C ILE A 393 -47.14 -38.37 0.21
N GLY A 394 -46.23 -38.93 1.01
CA GLY A 394 -46.24 -40.36 1.30
C GLY A 394 -45.94 -41.15 0.03
N ASP A 395 -46.90 -41.97 -0.40
CA ASP A 395 -46.89 -42.76 -1.63
C ASP A 395 -47.43 -42.01 -2.86
N ALA A 396 -47.97 -40.80 -2.67
CA ALA A 396 -48.47 -40.00 -3.78
C ALA A 396 -47.36 -39.14 -4.42
N TYR A 397 -47.37 -39.07 -5.75
CA TYR A 397 -46.51 -38.22 -6.55
C TYR A 397 -47.31 -37.06 -7.13
N MET A 398 -46.81 -35.82 -6.98
CA MET A 398 -47.46 -34.62 -7.48
C MET A 398 -46.52 -33.83 -8.40
N CYS A 399 -46.96 -33.62 -9.64
CA CYS A 399 -46.26 -32.79 -10.61
C CYS A 399 -47.24 -31.88 -11.38
N ALA A 400 -46.71 -30.86 -12.05
CA ALA A 400 -47.52 -29.88 -12.75
C ALA A 400 -46.82 -29.35 -14.01
N GLY A 401 -47.52 -29.38 -15.14
CA GLY A 401 -47.09 -28.77 -16.40
C GLY A 401 -47.61 -27.35 -16.55
N GLY A 402 -46.90 -26.49 -17.28
CA GLY A 402 -47.23 -25.07 -17.44
C GLY A 402 -46.68 -24.16 -16.34
N ILE A 403 -45.82 -24.72 -15.48
CA ILE A 403 -45.00 -24.01 -14.50
C ILE A 403 -43.59 -24.62 -14.46
N PRO A 404 -42.56 -23.84 -14.09
CA PRO A 404 -42.57 -22.39 -13.91
C PRO A 404 -42.72 -21.63 -15.23
N GLN A 405 -42.42 -22.27 -16.37
CA GLN A 405 -42.60 -21.69 -17.69
C GLN A 405 -44.00 -21.98 -18.23
N LYS A 406 -44.64 -20.96 -18.80
CA LYS A 406 -45.97 -21.08 -19.38
C LYS A 406 -45.86 -21.70 -20.77
N ASN A 407 -46.64 -22.73 -21.03
CA ASN A 407 -46.85 -23.32 -22.36
C ASN A 407 -48.30 -23.80 -22.48
N ARG A 408 -48.88 -23.73 -23.68
CA ARG A 408 -50.21 -24.27 -23.99
C ARG A 408 -50.21 -25.79 -24.14
N THR A 409 -49.04 -26.40 -24.42
CA THR A 409 -48.91 -27.85 -24.61
C THR A 409 -49.00 -28.64 -23.30
N ASN A 410 -48.94 -28.00 -22.13
CA ASN A 410 -48.87 -28.70 -20.84
C ASN A 410 -49.93 -29.80 -20.60
N PRO A 411 -51.21 -29.68 -21.03
CA PRO A 411 -52.16 -30.77 -20.82
C PRO A 411 -51.77 -32.03 -21.61
N ILE A 412 -51.21 -31.85 -22.82
CA ILE A 412 -50.74 -32.92 -23.68
C ILE A 412 -49.47 -33.53 -23.09
N ASP A 413 -48.51 -32.70 -22.68
CA ASP A 413 -47.25 -33.14 -22.08
C ASP A 413 -47.51 -33.97 -20.80
N VAL A 414 -48.41 -33.51 -19.94
CA VAL A 414 -48.75 -34.23 -18.70
C VAL A 414 -49.45 -35.56 -18.97
N ILE A 415 -50.35 -35.65 -19.97
CA ILE A 415 -50.96 -36.94 -20.33
C ILE A 415 -49.94 -37.88 -20.97
N MET A 416 -49.02 -37.40 -21.80
CA MET A 416 -47.92 -38.22 -22.31
C MET A 416 -47.08 -38.78 -21.16
N SER A 417 -46.76 -37.94 -20.16
CA SER A 417 -46.04 -38.39 -18.96
C SER A 417 -46.82 -39.47 -18.20
N ALA A 418 -48.15 -39.32 -18.07
CA ALA A 418 -49.00 -40.29 -17.40
C ALA A 418 -49.05 -41.64 -18.13
N ILE A 419 -49.07 -41.62 -19.47
CA ILE A 419 -49.02 -42.84 -20.30
C ILE A 419 -47.67 -43.54 -20.12
N GLU A 420 -46.56 -42.81 -20.13
CA GLU A 420 -45.21 -43.36 -19.93
C GLU A 420 -45.04 -43.95 -18.51
N MET A 421 -45.54 -43.24 -17.48
CA MET A 421 -45.59 -43.74 -16.10
C MET A 421 -46.44 -45.02 -15.97
N GLN A 422 -47.62 -45.06 -16.58
CA GLN A 422 -48.51 -46.23 -16.57
C GLN A 422 -47.85 -47.43 -17.26
N GLN A 423 -47.13 -47.22 -18.37
CA GLN A 423 -46.39 -48.29 -19.06
C GLN A 423 -45.25 -48.84 -18.22
N PHE A 424 -44.50 -47.96 -17.56
CA PHE A 424 -43.46 -48.39 -16.63
C PHE A 424 -44.03 -49.24 -15.50
N MET A 425 -45.15 -48.83 -14.89
CA MET A 425 -45.81 -49.62 -13.85
C MET A 425 -46.32 -50.98 -14.38
N LYS A 426 -46.82 -51.03 -15.62
CA LYS A 426 -47.20 -52.30 -16.28
C LYS A 426 -46.03 -53.25 -16.47
N ILE A 427 -44.83 -52.73 -16.75
CA ILE A 427 -43.60 -53.54 -16.85
C ILE A 427 -43.17 -54.00 -15.46
N LEU A 428 -43.10 -53.08 -14.49
CA LEU A 428 -42.71 -53.37 -13.12
C LEU A 428 -43.60 -54.44 -12.48
N ARG A 429 -44.91 -54.38 -12.72
CA ARG A 429 -45.88 -55.37 -12.23
C ARG A 429 -45.62 -56.78 -12.77
N LYS A 430 -45.05 -56.92 -13.97
CA LYS A 430 -44.70 -58.23 -14.55
C LYS A 430 -43.43 -58.81 -13.94
N GLU A 431 -42.53 -57.95 -13.46
CA GLU A 431 -41.21 -58.33 -12.94
C GLU A 431 -41.20 -58.47 -11.41
N SER A 432 -42.12 -57.82 -10.71
CA SER A 432 -42.23 -57.83 -9.25
C SER A 432 -43.19 -58.89 -8.74
N VAL A 433 -42.92 -59.40 -7.53
CA VAL A 433 -43.82 -60.32 -6.80
C VAL A 433 -45.04 -59.57 -6.22
N ASN A 434 -44.91 -58.24 -6.05
CA ASN A 434 -45.97 -57.40 -5.52
C ASN A 434 -46.77 -56.79 -6.67
N GLU A 435 -48.10 -56.78 -6.56
CA GLU A 435 -49.01 -56.15 -7.52
C GLU A 435 -49.02 -54.62 -7.35
N TRP A 436 -47.90 -53.96 -7.65
CA TRP A 436 -47.84 -52.50 -7.68
C TRP A 436 -48.69 -51.97 -8.83
N ASP A 437 -49.65 -51.12 -8.50
CA ASP A 437 -50.45 -50.40 -9.49
C ASP A 437 -50.71 -48.98 -8.97
N ILE A 438 -50.91 -48.03 -9.88
CA ILE A 438 -51.13 -46.62 -9.54
C ILE A 438 -52.46 -46.14 -10.07
N ARG A 439 -53.08 -45.23 -9.32
CA ARG A 439 -54.14 -44.36 -9.83
C ARG A 439 -53.50 -43.07 -10.30
N ILE A 440 -53.97 -42.53 -11.43
CA ILE A 440 -53.55 -41.23 -11.92
C ILE A 440 -54.78 -40.34 -12.08
N GLY A 441 -54.71 -39.12 -11.54
CA GLY A 441 -55.72 -38.08 -11.68
C GLY A 441 -55.13 -36.79 -12.22
N ILE A 442 -55.75 -36.24 -13.26
CA ILE A 442 -55.26 -35.04 -13.95
C ILE A 442 -56.37 -34.00 -14.08
N HIS A 443 -56.04 -32.76 -13.77
CA HIS A 443 -56.93 -31.63 -13.99
C HIS A 443 -56.16 -30.37 -14.40
N THR A 444 -56.74 -29.61 -15.33
CA THR A 444 -56.18 -28.36 -15.86
C THR A 444 -56.97 -27.17 -15.35
N GLY A 445 -56.29 -26.17 -14.81
CA GLY A 445 -56.93 -24.95 -14.31
C GLY A 445 -55.94 -23.91 -13.77
N PRO A 446 -56.44 -22.80 -13.22
CA PRO A 446 -55.59 -21.75 -12.66
C PRO A 446 -54.98 -22.16 -11.32
N VAL A 447 -53.74 -21.75 -11.07
CA VAL A 447 -53.04 -21.95 -9.79
C VAL A 447 -52.24 -20.71 -9.40
N ILE A 448 -51.92 -20.60 -8.13
CA ILE A 448 -50.92 -19.68 -7.60
C ILE A 448 -49.71 -20.53 -7.23
N ALA A 449 -48.54 -20.23 -7.79
CA ALA A 449 -47.29 -20.88 -7.43
C ALA A 449 -46.37 -19.91 -6.68
N GLY A 450 -45.53 -20.43 -5.79
CA GLY A 450 -44.56 -19.60 -5.07
C GLY A 450 -43.77 -20.40 -4.05
N VAL A 451 -42.80 -19.74 -3.41
CA VAL A 451 -41.98 -20.34 -2.37
C VAL A 451 -42.61 -20.10 -1.01
N VAL A 452 -42.67 -21.15 -0.20
CA VAL A 452 -43.06 -21.09 1.23
C VAL A 452 -41.87 -21.46 2.10
N GLY A 453 -41.85 -20.87 3.30
CA GLY A 453 -40.82 -21.09 4.30
C GLY A 453 -39.77 -19.99 4.33
N SER A 454 -39.20 -19.76 5.50
CA SER A 454 -38.11 -18.78 5.73
C SER A 454 -36.76 -19.43 6.01
N LYS A 455 -36.76 -20.72 6.37
CA LYS A 455 -35.56 -21.53 6.65
C LYS A 455 -35.48 -22.79 5.81
N LYS A 456 -36.63 -23.42 5.52
CA LYS A 456 -36.78 -24.54 4.60
C LYS A 456 -37.66 -24.06 3.46
N PHE A 457 -37.04 -23.63 2.37
CA PHE A 457 -37.75 -23.18 1.18
C PHE A 457 -38.34 -24.38 0.45
N SER A 458 -39.60 -24.28 0.03
CA SER A 458 -40.27 -25.26 -0.81
C SER A 458 -41.11 -24.51 -1.84
N TYR A 459 -40.92 -24.86 -3.11
CA TYR A 459 -41.78 -24.38 -4.20
C TYR A 459 -43.07 -25.21 -4.21
N ASP A 460 -44.21 -24.54 -4.25
CA ASP A 460 -45.51 -25.21 -4.11
C ASP A 460 -46.60 -24.46 -4.88
N ILE A 461 -47.73 -25.14 -5.10
CA ILE A 461 -48.90 -24.61 -5.81
C ILE A 461 -50.17 -24.69 -4.96
N TRP A 462 -51.01 -23.66 -5.08
CA TRP A 462 -52.31 -23.58 -4.41
C TRP A 462 -53.42 -23.19 -5.39
N GLY A 463 -54.62 -23.68 -5.10
CA GLY A 463 -55.84 -23.34 -5.82
C GLY A 463 -56.77 -24.53 -5.90
N ASP A 464 -58.01 -24.27 -6.32
CA ASP A 464 -59.01 -25.32 -6.50
C ASP A 464 -58.55 -26.40 -7.48
N THR A 465 -57.72 -26.04 -8.46
CA THR A 465 -57.17 -26.96 -9.46
C THR A 465 -56.44 -28.14 -8.80
N VAL A 466 -55.66 -27.86 -7.74
CA VAL A 466 -54.91 -28.89 -6.99
C VAL A 466 -55.88 -29.82 -6.27
N ASN A 467 -56.92 -29.27 -5.63
CA ASN A 467 -57.94 -30.04 -4.93
C ASN A 467 -58.76 -30.92 -5.88
N ILE A 468 -59.08 -30.41 -7.08
CA ILE A 468 -59.81 -31.17 -8.09
C ILE A 468 -58.92 -32.29 -8.65
N ALA A 469 -57.66 -32.03 -8.97
CA ALA A 469 -56.71 -33.05 -9.45
C ALA A 469 -56.54 -34.19 -8.44
N SER A 470 -56.36 -33.88 -7.15
CA SER A 470 -56.31 -34.90 -6.08
C SER A 470 -57.61 -35.70 -5.96
N ARG A 471 -58.78 -35.08 -6.20
CA ARG A 471 -60.04 -35.81 -6.27
C ARG A 471 -60.20 -36.66 -7.53
N MET A 472 -59.63 -36.23 -8.67
CA MET A 472 -59.58 -37.03 -9.89
C MET A 472 -58.75 -38.30 -9.65
N GLU A 473 -57.66 -38.21 -8.89
CA GLU A 473 -56.83 -39.38 -8.56
C GLU A 473 -57.61 -40.34 -7.65
N SER A 474 -58.10 -39.85 -6.51
CA SER A 474 -58.77 -40.70 -5.52
C SER A 474 -60.08 -41.34 -6.00
N SER A 475 -60.74 -40.76 -7.01
CA SER A 475 -61.90 -41.35 -7.72
C SER A 475 -61.52 -42.19 -8.96
N GLY A 476 -60.23 -42.22 -9.29
CA GLY A 476 -59.65 -43.01 -10.35
C GLY A 476 -59.72 -44.52 -10.08
N LYS A 477 -59.40 -45.30 -11.10
CA LYS A 477 -59.23 -46.75 -11.00
C LYS A 477 -57.75 -47.04 -11.17
N ALA A 478 -57.24 -48.04 -10.46
CA ALA A 478 -55.86 -48.46 -10.62
C ALA A 478 -55.58 -48.90 -12.06
N GLY A 479 -54.41 -48.52 -12.55
CA GLY A 479 -53.96 -48.77 -13.91
C GLY A 479 -54.61 -47.88 -14.97
N GLU A 480 -55.48 -46.92 -14.60
CA GLU A 480 -56.17 -46.02 -15.53
C GLU A 480 -55.81 -44.55 -15.26
N ILE A 481 -55.81 -43.74 -16.32
CA ILE A 481 -55.54 -42.30 -16.25
C ILE A 481 -56.88 -41.56 -16.26
N ASN A 482 -57.26 -40.98 -15.12
CA ASN A 482 -58.52 -40.26 -14.95
C ASN A 482 -58.33 -38.76 -15.15
N ILE A 483 -59.13 -38.16 -16.04
CA ILE A 483 -59.05 -36.74 -16.37
C ILE A 483 -60.42 -36.06 -16.23
N SER A 484 -60.41 -34.78 -15.87
CA SER A 484 -61.62 -33.95 -15.86
C SER A 484 -62.09 -33.52 -17.26
N GLU A 485 -63.35 -33.11 -17.39
CA GLU A 485 -63.93 -32.50 -18.60
C GLU A 485 -63.08 -31.37 -19.19
N VAL A 486 -62.60 -30.45 -18.35
CA VAL A 486 -61.77 -29.31 -18.80
C VAL A 486 -60.49 -29.79 -19.47
N THR A 487 -59.84 -30.80 -18.89
CA THR A 487 -58.63 -31.39 -19.47
C THR A 487 -58.97 -32.16 -20.74
N HIS A 488 -60.07 -32.91 -20.76
CA HIS A 488 -60.55 -33.63 -21.94
C HIS A 488 -60.72 -32.68 -23.15
N GLU A 489 -61.39 -31.55 -22.97
CA GLU A 489 -61.63 -30.59 -24.05
C GLU A 489 -60.33 -30.05 -24.68
N LEU A 490 -59.25 -29.99 -23.90
CA LEU A 490 -57.93 -29.52 -24.36
C LEU A 490 -57.12 -30.59 -25.08
N VAL A 491 -57.46 -31.88 -24.92
CA VAL A 491 -56.60 -33.01 -25.32
C VAL A 491 -57.31 -34.06 -26.17
N LYS A 492 -58.64 -34.00 -26.30
CA LYS A 492 -59.48 -34.92 -27.10
C LYS A 492 -59.07 -35.05 -28.56
N ASP A 493 -58.28 -34.10 -29.04
CA ASP A 493 -57.74 -34.06 -30.39
C ASP A 493 -56.46 -34.90 -30.57
N PHE A 494 -55.83 -35.31 -29.48
CA PHE A 494 -54.56 -36.06 -29.44
C PHE A 494 -54.74 -37.46 -28.84
N PHE A 495 -55.65 -37.62 -27.89
CA PHE A 495 -55.84 -38.87 -27.14
C PHE A 495 -57.24 -39.44 -27.30
N ASP A 496 -57.33 -40.77 -27.24
CA ASP A 496 -58.59 -41.48 -27.17
C ASP A 496 -59.09 -41.50 -25.72
N CYS A 497 -60.32 -41.01 -25.51
CA CYS A 497 -60.88 -40.76 -24.19
C CYS A 497 -62.28 -41.40 -24.06
N GLU A 498 -62.49 -42.15 -22.98
CA GLU A 498 -63.77 -42.81 -22.68
C GLU A 498 -64.47 -42.10 -21.52
N TYR A 499 -65.73 -41.70 -21.71
CA TYR A 499 -66.53 -41.10 -20.64
C TYR A 499 -66.80 -42.11 -19.51
N ARG A 500 -66.52 -41.72 -18.26
CA ARG A 500 -66.56 -42.60 -17.08
C ARG A 500 -67.69 -42.26 -16.09
N GLY A 501 -68.37 -41.13 -16.28
CA GLY A 501 -69.37 -40.63 -15.34
C GLY A 501 -68.91 -39.36 -14.64
N LYS A 502 -69.51 -39.06 -13.49
CA LYS A 502 -69.39 -37.74 -12.85
C LYS A 502 -68.78 -37.81 -11.45
N LEU A 503 -68.02 -36.79 -11.10
CA LEU A 503 -67.48 -36.58 -9.76
C LEU A 503 -68.22 -35.43 -9.05
N PRO A 504 -68.86 -35.66 -7.90
CA PRO A 504 -69.39 -34.57 -7.07
C PRO A 504 -68.25 -33.78 -6.42
N VAL A 505 -68.10 -32.51 -6.82
CA VAL A 505 -67.13 -31.58 -6.26
C VAL A 505 -67.84 -30.54 -5.38
N LYS A 506 -67.38 -30.45 -4.13
CA LYS A 506 -67.94 -29.54 -3.14
C LYS A 506 -67.93 -28.11 -3.68
N TYR A 507 -69.10 -27.45 -3.67
CA TYR A 507 -69.32 -26.09 -4.17
C TYR A 507 -69.14 -25.85 -5.69
N LYS A 508 -68.93 -26.90 -6.50
CA LYS A 508 -68.82 -26.79 -7.97
C LYS A 508 -69.78 -27.69 -8.76
N GLY A 509 -70.60 -28.48 -8.08
CA GLY A 509 -71.52 -29.41 -8.73
C GLY A 509 -70.83 -30.70 -9.15
N GLU A 510 -71.32 -31.32 -10.22
CA GLU A 510 -70.79 -32.56 -10.77
C GLU A 510 -69.87 -32.24 -11.95
N ILE A 511 -68.64 -32.77 -11.93
CA ILE A 511 -67.67 -32.63 -13.03
C ILE A 511 -67.62 -33.95 -13.81
N ASP A 512 -67.75 -33.87 -15.12
CA ASP A 512 -67.63 -35.03 -15.99
C ASP A 512 -66.17 -35.55 -16.01
N MET A 513 -66.02 -36.88 -15.98
CA MET A 513 -64.73 -37.56 -15.94
C MET A 513 -64.55 -38.47 -17.14
N TYR A 514 -63.30 -38.59 -17.58
CA TYR A 514 -62.91 -39.40 -18.72
C TYR A 514 -61.67 -40.22 -18.39
N PHE A 515 -61.57 -41.40 -18.99
CA PHE A 515 -60.35 -42.19 -19.00
C PHE A 515 -59.59 -42.02 -20.28
N VAL A 516 -58.29 -41.76 -20.18
CA VAL A 516 -57.39 -41.77 -21.33
C VAL A 516 -56.99 -43.22 -21.61
N LYS A 517 -57.33 -43.73 -22.81
CA LYS A 517 -56.99 -45.09 -23.25
C LYS A 517 -55.64 -45.17 -23.95
N GLY A 518 -55.22 -44.07 -24.56
CA GLY A 518 -53.94 -43.93 -25.22
C GLY A 518 -53.95 -42.75 -26.18
N ILE A 519 -52.86 -42.63 -26.93
CA ILE A 519 -52.78 -41.71 -28.08
C ILE A 519 -53.73 -42.22 -29.17
N LYS A 520 -54.37 -41.32 -29.92
CA LYS A 520 -55.23 -41.73 -31.04
C LYS A 520 -54.47 -42.62 -32.04
N PRO A 521 -55.10 -43.65 -32.64
CA PRO A 521 -54.45 -44.59 -33.54
C PRO A 521 -53.68 -43.94 -34.71
N GLU A 522 -54.21 -42.85 -35.27
CA GLU A 522 -53.62 -42.09 -36.36
C GLU A 522 -52.45 -41.18 -35.93
N LEU A 523 -52.30 -40.92 -34.63
CA LEU A 523 -51.22 -40.12 -34.04
C LEU A 523 -50.20 -40.98 -33.27
N SER A 524 -50.36 -42.31 -33.29
CA SER A 524 -49.47 -43.25 -32.61
C SER A 524 -48.63 -44.04 -33.61
N VAL A 525 -47.39 -44.38 -33.20
CA VAL A 525 -46.57 -45.38 -33.90
C VAL A 525 -47.30 -46.72 -33.87
N ASN A 526 -47.37 -47.40 -35.02
CA ASN A 526 -48.06 -48.68 -35.22
C ASN A 526 -49.53 -48.73 -34.75
N SER A 527 -50.15 -47.58 -34.49
CA SER A 527 -51.51 -47.47 -33.93
C SER A 527 -51.69 -48.16 -32.56
N GLU A 528 -50.62 -48.29 -31.77
CA GLU A 528 -50.66 -48.96 -30.45
C GLU A 528 -51.15 -48.06 -29.30
N GLY A 529 -51.24 -46.74 -29.51
CA GLY A 529 -51.66 -45.75 -28.52
C GLY A 529 -50.62 -45.42 -27.45
N ILE A 530 -49.38 -45.86 -27.65
CA ILE A 530 -48.29 -45.83 -26.66
C ILE A 530 -47.30 -44.70 -26.97
N MET A 531 -46.78 -44.64 -28.19
CA MET A 531 -45.74 -43.69 -28.61
C MET A 531 -46.26 -42.75 -29.70
N PRO A 532 -46.01 -41.44 -29.61
CA PRO A 532 -46.44 -40.48 -30.64
C PRO A 532 -45.67 -40.66 -31.96
N ASN A 533 -46.35 -40.48 -33.08
CA ASN A 533 -45.75 -40.47 -34.42
C ASN A 533 -45.40 -39.05 -34.91
N GLU A 534 -44.92 -38.92 -36.14
CA GLU A 534 -44.55 -37.62 -36.72
C GLU A 534 -45.73 -36.63 -36.80
N GLU A 535 -46.92 -37.11 -37.17
CA GLU A 535 -48.13 -36.29 -37.29
C GLU A 535 -48.58 -35.73 -35.93
N PHE A 536 -48.37 -36.46 -34.84
CA PHE A 536 -48.58 -35.96 -33.47
C PHE A 536 -47.72 -34.71 -33.22
N PHE A 537 -46.43 -34.78 -33.52
CA PHE A 537 -45.50 -33.68 -33.29
C PHE A 537 -45.76 -32.49 -34.21
N LYS A 538 -46.15 -32.72 -35.47
CA LYS A 538 -46.59 -31.64 -36.37
C LYS A 538 -47.79 -30.89 -35.80
N LYS A 539 -48.81 -31.63 -35.34
CA LYS A 539 -50.01 -31.03 -34.70
C LYS A 539 -49.65 -30.28 -33.43
N LEU A 540 -48.75 -30.82 -32.61
CA LEU A 540 -48.25 -30.17 -31.40
C LEU A 540 -47.49 -28.87 -31.72
N GLN A 541 -46.76 -28.83 -32.84
CA GLN A 541 -45.99 -27.67 -33.26
C GLN A 541 -46.87 -26.44 -33.56
N PHE A 542 -48.10 -26.62 -34.04
CA PHE A 542 -49.05 -25.51 -34.21
C PHE A 542 -49.45 -24.86 -32.88
N ILE A 543 -49.56 -25.65 -31.81
CA ILE A 543 -49.85 -25.13 -30.47
C ILE A 543 -48.66 -24.32 -29.97
N ARG A 544 -47.44 -24.83 -30.17
CA ARG A 544 -46.19 -24.13 -29.81
C ARG A 544 -46.02 -22.83 -30.58
N PHE A 545 -46.42 -22.80 -31.86
CA PHE A 545 -46.44 -21.57 -32.64
C PHE A 545 -47.35 -20.50 -32.03
N THR A 546 -48.50 -20.89 -31.45
CA THR A 546 -49.39 -19.93 -30.78
C THR A 546 -48.73 -19.31 -29.53
N ASP A 547 -47.94 -20.10 -28.77
CA ASP A 547 -47.14 -19.59 -27.65
C ASP A 547 -46.01 -18.66 -28.11
N LEU A 548 -45.35 -19.03 -29.20
CA LEU A 548 -44.30 -18.26 -29.84
C LEU A 548 -44.82 -16.90 -30.35
N GLU A 549 -45.95 -16.92 -31.04
CA GLU A 549 -46.66 -15.75 -31.55
C GLU A 549 -47.01 -14.79 -30.41
N GLU A 550 -47.68 -15.26 -29.36
CA GLU A 550 -48.01 -14.43 -28.20
C GLU A 550 -46.75 -13.84 -27.55
N THR A 551 -45.70 -14.64 -27.40
CA THR A 551 -44.45 -14.19 -26.77
C THR A 551 -43.74 -13.13 -27.59
N LEU A 552 -43.62 -13.33 -28.91
CA LEU A 552 -42.95 -12.36 -29.77
C LEU A 552 -43.78 -11.10 -29.96
N MET A 553 -45.10 -11.21 -30.16
CA MET A 553 -45.98 -10.04 -30.26
C MET A 553 -45.90 -9.16 -29.01
N ASN A 554 -45.88 -9.76 -27.82
CA ASN A 554 -45.67 -9.02 -26.57
C ASN A 554 -44.29 -8.35 -26.49
N LYS A 555 -43.25 -8.94 -27.09
CA LYS A 555 -41.91 -8.33 -27.18
C LYS A 555 -41.90 -7.16 -28.16
N LEU A 556 -42.52 -7.30 -29.32
CA LEU A 556 -42.63 -6.25 -30.33
C LEU A 556 -43.42 -5.05 -29.79
N ASP A 557 -44.58 -5.29 -29.18
CA ASP A 557 -45.44 -4.25 -28.60
C ASP A 557 -44.70 -3.38 -27.56
N LYS A 558 -43.84 -4.01 -26.74
CA LYS A 558 -43.10 -3.31 -25.68
C LYS A 558 -41.74 -2.76 -26.12
N GLY A 559 -41.15 -3.33 -27.15
CA GLY A 559 -39.75 -3.12 -27.50
C GLY A 559 -39.53 -2.28 -28.75
N LEU A 560 -40.51 -2.20 -29.67
CA LEU A 560 -40.35 -1.44 -30.90
C LEU A 560 -40.31 0.08 -30.63
N PRO A 561 -39.39 0.83 -31.28
CA PRO A 561 -39.37 2.28 -31.22
C PRO A 561 -40.69 2.92 -31.70
N GLN A 562 -41.19 3.93 -30.99
CA GLN A 562 -42.43 4.64 -31.34
C GLN A 562 -42.39 5.38 -32.69
N ASN A 563 -41.19 5.62 -33.23
CA ASN A 563 -40.98 6.27 -34.52
C ASN A 563 -40.93 5.29 -35.70
N LEU A 564 -41.24 4.02 -35.50
CA LEU A 564 -41.55 3.07 -36.58
C LEU A 564 -43.03 3.19 -36.94
N TYR A 565 -43.34 3.99 -37.95
CA TYR A 565 -44.72 4.23 -38.38
C TYR A 565 -45.21 3.15 -39.34
N TYR A 566 -44.32 2.53 -40.12
CA TYR A 566 -44.65 1.45 -41.04
C TYR A 566 -44.29 0.09 -40.42
N HIS A 567 -43.03 -0.13 -40.04
CA HIS A 567 -42.53 -1.40 -39.46
C HIS A 567 -42.94 -1.56 -37.98
N ASN A 568 -44.25 -1.49 -37.72
CA ASN A 568 -44.86 -1.63 -36.41
C ASN A 568 -45.57 -2.99 -36.28
N ILE A 569 -46.12 -3.28 -35.09
CA ILE A 569 -46.79 -4.55 -34.84
C ILE A 569 -47.97 -4.83 -35.79
N LYS A 570 -48.66 -3.79 -36.29
CA LYS A 570 -49.74 -3.93 -37.25
C LYS A 570 -49.21 -4.45 -38.59
N HIS A 571 -48.06 -3.96 -39.06
CA HIS A 571 -47.44 -4.48 -40.29
C HIS A 571 -47.12 -5.96 -40.15
N THR A 572 -46.51 -6.38 -39.03
CA THR A 572 -46.24 -7.81 -38.79
C THR A 572 -47.52 -8.66 -38.80
N ILE A 573 -48.62 -8.16 -38.22
CA ILE A 573 -49.92 -8.84 -38.24
C ILE A 573 -50.48 -8.91 -39.68
N ASP A 574 -50.41 -7.81 -40.43
CA ASP A 574 -50.88 -7.75 -41.82
C ASP A 574 -50.12 -8.78 -42.68
N VAL A 575 -48.78 -8.81 -42.62
CA VAL A 575 -47.94 -9.78 -43.35
C VAL A 575 -48.26 -11.22 -42.94
N MET A 576 -48.44 -11.47 -41.64
CA MET A 576 -48.84 -12.77 -41.12
C MET A 576 -50.16 -13.29 -41.72
N VAL A 577 -51.15 -12.40 -41.84
CA VAL A 577 -52.45 -12.72 -42.45
C VAL A 577 -52.29 -12.98 -43.95
N GLN A 578 -51.50 -12.16 -44.66
CA GLN A 578 -51.31 -12.33 -46.10
C GLN A 578 -50.53 -13.58 -46.45
N VAL A 579 -49.50 -13.93 -45.67
CA VAL A 579 -48.78 -15.20 -45.85
C VAL A 579 -49.70 -16.41 -45.71
N GLU A 580 -50.71 -16.34 -44.84
CA GLU A 580 -51.71 -17.40 -44.72
C GLU A 580 -52.64 -17.46 -45.94
N ILE A 581 -53.11 -16.32 -46.43
CA ILE A 581 -53.96 -16.25 -47.63
C ILE A 581 -53.20 -16.74 -48.87
N PHE A 582 -52.00 -16.21 -49.11
CA PHE A 582 -51.17 -16.57 -50.26
C PHE A 582 -50.69 -18.01 -50.15
N GLY A 583 -50.29 -18.49 -48.97
CA GLY A 583 -49.93 -19.89 -48.75
C GLY A 583 -51.07 -20.85 -49.11
N LEU A 584 -52.31 -20.52 -48.74
CA LEU A 584 -53.49 -21.31 -49.11
C LEU A 584 -53.79 -21.25 -50.62
N GLY A 585 -53.73 -20.06 -51.24
CA GLY A 585 -53.95 -19.89 -52.68
C GLY A 585 -52.92 -20.65 -53.53
N GLU A 586 -51.68 -20.68 -53.04
CA GLU A 586 -50.56 -21.37 -53.66
C GLU A 586 -50.48 -22.87 -53.33
N ASN A 587 -51.46 -23.43 -52.61
CA ASN A 587 -51.52 -24.85 -52.20
C ASN A 587 -50.28 -25.33 -51.42
N VAL A 588 -49.75 -24.48 -50.55
CA VAL A 588 -48.62 -24.82 -49.67
C VAL A 588 -49.08 -25.84 -48.62
N SER A 589 -48.22 -26.82 -48.30
CA SER A 589 -48.56 -27.83 -47.28
C SER A 589 -48.71 -27.18 -45.90
N ARG A 590 -49.42 -27.86 -44.98
CA ARG A 590 -49.64 -27.33 -43.63
C ARG A 590 -48.31 -27.07 -42.89
N ASP A 591 -47.35 -27.96 -43.06
CA ASP A 591 -46.02 -27.85 -42.43
C ASP A 591 -45.22 -26.68 -43.00
N GLU A 592 -45.25 -26.48 -44.31
CA GLU A 592 -44.62 -25.31 -44.94
C GLU A 592 -45.33 -24.01 -44.57
N LEU A 593 -46.65 -24.01 -44.45
CA LEU A 593 -47.43 -22.87 -44.00
C LEU A 593 -47.05 -22.44 -42.57
N LEU A 594 -46.78 -23.40 -41.69
CA LEU A 594 -46.25 -23.13 -40.35
C LEU A 594 -44.88 -22.44 -40.41
N LEU A 595 -43.96 -22.89 -41.27
CA LEU A 595 -42.65 -22.24 -41.45
C LEU A 595 -42.77 -20.84 -42.03
N LEU A 596 -43.67 -20.67 -43.01
CA LEU A 596 -44.02 -19.39 -43.61
C LEU A 596 -44.54 -18.39 -42.56
N LYS A 597 -45.55 -18.80 -41.77
CA LYS A 597 -46.07 -18.02 -40.64
C LYS A 597 -44.97 -17.71 -39.63
N THR A 598 -44.07 -18.65 -39.37
CA THR A 598 -42.93 -18.40 -38.47
C THR A 598 -41.96 -17.36 -39.05
N ALA A 599 -41.67 -17.38 -40.36
CA ALA A 599 -40.83 -16.36 -40.98
C ALA A 599 -41.51 -14.98 -41.00
N ALA A 600 -42.79 -14.92 -41.34
CA ALA A 600 -43.58 -13.70 -41.29
C ALA A 600 -43.65 -13.10 -39.88
N LEU A 601 -43.73 -13.94 -38.84
CA LEU A 601 -43.71 -13.47 -37.46
C LEU A 601 -42.38 -12.78 -37.10
N PHE A 602 -41.26 -13.24 -37.68
CA PHE A 602 -39.92 -12.75 -37.33
C PHE A 602 -39.32 -11.72 -38.30
N HIS A 603 -39.86 -11.54 -39.51
CA HIS A 603 -39.19 -10.75 -40.58
C HIS A 603 -38.72 -9.36 -40.13
N ASP A 604 -39.56 -8.68 -39.34
CA ASP A 604 -39.31 -7.34 -38.79
C ASP A 604 -38.79 -7.32 -37.35
N SER A 605 -38.58 -8.48 -36.73
CA SER A 605 -38.17 -8.54 -35.32
C SER A 605 -36.82 -7.87 -35.04
N GLY A 606 -35.96 -7.76 -36.04
CA GLY A 606 -34.65 -7.11 -35.98
C GLY A 606 -34.70 -5.63 -35.64
N PHE A 607 -35.82 -4.95 -35.89
CA PHE A 607 -36.04 -3.56 -35.49
C PHE A 607 -36.02 -3.34 -33.97
N LEU A 608 -36.14 -4.41 -33.18
CA LEU A 608 -35.89 -4.38 -31.74
C LEU A 608 -34.44 -4.06 -31.38
N ILE A 609 -33.50 -4.36 -32.27
CA ILE A 609 -32.05 -4.20 -32.05
C ILE A 609 -31.51 -3.02 -32.86
N GLY A 610 -31.87 -2.93 -34.14
CA GLY A 610 -31.29 -1.95 -35.05
C GLY A 610 -32.10 -1.78 -36.33
N TYR A 611 -31.94 -0.63 -36.97
CA TYR A 611 -32.67 -0.29 -38.20
C TYR A 611 -31.97 -0.77 -39.48
N GLU A 612 -30.64 -0.68 -39.51
CA GLU A 612 -29.85 -1.17 -40.64
C GLU A 612 -29.69 -2.68 -40.55
N ASP A 613 -29.79 -3.36 -41.70
CA ASP A 613 -29.69 -4.82 -41.83
C ASP A 613 -30.61 -5.57 -40.84
N HIS A 614 -31.83 -5.05 -40.62
CA HIS A 614 -32.77 -5.61 -39.68
C HIS A 614 -33.13 -7.06 -40.00
N GLU A 615 -33.09 -7.50 -41.26
CA GLU A 615 -33.33 -8.89 -41.66
C GLU A 615 -32.26 -9.84 -41.09
N LEU A 616 -30.99 -9.42 -41.08
CA LEU A 616 -29.91 -10.19 -40.46
C LEU A 616 -30.07 -10.25 -38.93
N LEU A 617 -30.56 -9.17 -38.33
CA LEU A 617 -30.86 -9.11 -36.90
C LEU A 617 -32.10 -9.98 -36.55
N SER A 618 -33.12 -9.99 -37.40
CA SER A 618 -34.31 -10.85 -37.31
C SER A 618 -33.92 -12.32 -37.33
N ILE A 619 -33.02 -12.70 -38.24
CA ILE A 619 -32.47 -14.07 -38.32
C ILE A 619 -31.74 -14.44 -37.03
N LYS A 620 -30.97 -13.50 -36.47
CA LYS A 620 -30.29 -13.73 -35.19
C LYS A 620 -31.30 -13.99 -34.07
N ILE A 621 -32.33 -13.15 -33.96
CA ILE A 621 -33.40 -13.30 -32.96
C ILE A 621 -34.14 -14.64 -33.17
N ALA A 622 -34.43 -15.02 -34.42
CA ALA A 622 -35.06 -16.30 -34.75
C ALA A 622 -34.20 -17.49 -34.30
N LYS A 623 -32.90 -17.48 -34.58
CA LYS A 623 -31.96 -18.54 -34.17
C LYS A 623 -31.86 -18.68 -32.65
N ASP A 624 -32.01 -17.59 -31.90
CA ASP A 624 -31.95 -17.61 -30.44
C ASP A 624 -33.26 -18.11 -29.80
N ILE A 625 -34.42 -17.83 -30.43
CA ILE A 625 -35.75 -18.13 -29.86
C ILE A 625 -36.31 -19.47 -30.34
N LEU A 626 -36.23 -19.78 -31.63
CA LEU A 626 -36.91 -20.95 -32.23
C LEU A 626 -36.50 -22.31 -31.62
N PRO A 627 -35.25 -22.55 -31.20
CA PRO A 627 -34.88 -23.82 -30.54
C PRO A 627 -35.69 -24.10 -29.26
N GLN A 628 -36.10 -23.06 -28.52
CA GLN A 628 -36.89 -23.19 -27.29
C GLN A 628 -38.30 -23.76 -27.56
N TYR A 629 -38.77 -23.62 -28.81
CA TYR A 629 -40.06 -24.14 -29.28
C TYR A 629 -39.90 -25.41 -30.13
N GLN A 630 -38.75 -26.10 -30.00
CA GLN A 630 -38.43 -27.37 -30.67
C GLN A 630 -38.44 -27.32 -32.20
N TYR A 631 -38.10 -26.17 -32.80
CA TYR A 631 -37.80 -26.13 -34.23
C TYR A 631 -36.43 -26.77 -34.50
N THR A 632 -36.36 -27.57 -35.56
CA THR A 632 -35.11 -28.20 -36.01
C THR A 632 -34.18 -27.20 -36.70
N ASP A 633 -32.87 -27.47 -36.71
CA ASP A 633 -31.88 -26.62 -37.39
C ASP A 633 -32.20 -26.40 -38.88
N GLN A 634 -32.75 -27.44 -39.53
CA GLN A 634 -33.16 -27.35 -40.93
C GLN A 634 -34.36 -26.40 -41.11
N GLN A 635 -35.36 -26.47 -40.23
CA GLN A 635 -36.49 -25.55 -40.25
C GLN A 635 -36.04 -24.11 -39.96
N ILE A 636 -35.16 -23.91 -38.98
CA ILE A 636 -34.60 -22.60 -38.64
C ILE A 636 -33.81 -22.03 -39.82
N LYS A 637 -33.07 -22.86 -40.54
CA LYS A 637 -32.36 -22.46 -41.76
C LYS A 637 -33.33 -22.00 -42.84
N THR A 638 -34.37 -22.77 -43.13
CA THR A 638 -35.40 -22.40 -44.12
C THR A 638 -36.12 -21.10 -43.72
N ILE A 639 -36.47 -20.93 -42.44
CA ILE A 639 -37.04 -19.67 -41.92
C ILE A 639 -36.06 -18.50 -42.11
N SER A 640 -34.78 -18.72 -41.85
CA SER A 640 -33.75 -17.69 -42.02
C SER A 640 -33.56 -17.27 -43.48
N GLU A 641 -33.62 -18.23 -44.41
CA GLU A 641 -33.54 -17.98 -45.85
C GLU A 641 -34.75 -17.19 -46.35
N MET A 642 -35.96 -17.50 -45.85
CA MET A 642 -37.16 -16.72 -46.12
C MET A 642 -37.05 -15.27 -45.62
N ILE A 643 -36.67 -15.06 -44.35
CA ILE A 643 -36.47 -13.71 -43.79
C ILE A 643 -35.39 -12.96 -44.57
N PHE A 644 -34.30 -13.61 -44.98
CA PHE A 644 -33.26 -12.95 -45.76
C PHE A 644 -33.74 -12.51 -47.15
N ALA A 645 -34.68 -13.25 -47.75
CA ALA A 645 -35.19 -12.95 -49.09
C ALA A 645 -36.01 -11.65 -49.16
N THR A 646 -36.54 -11.16 -48.03
CA THR A 646 -37.26 -9.88 -47.95
C THR A 646 -36.32 -8.68 -48.01
N LYS A 647 -35.01 -8.88 -47.83
CA LYS A 647 -34.01 -7.80 -47.89
C LYS A 647 -34.05 -7.11 -49.24
N PHE A 648 -34.14 -5.78 -49.22
CA PHE A 648 -34.22 -4.99 -50.45
C PHE A 648 -32.86 -4.88 -51.19
N PRO A 649 -32.81 -5.07 -52.53
CA PRO A 649 -33.91 -5.52 -53.39
C PRO A 649 -34.19 -7.04 -53.24
N PRO A 650 -35.47 -7.46 -53.18
CA PRO A 650 -35.81 -8.85 -52.91
C PRO A 650 -35.34 -9.77 -54.06
N SER A 651 -34.81 -10.94 -53.69
CA SER A 651 -34.35 -11.95 -54.65
C SER A 651 -34.76 -13.37 -54.25
N PRO A 652 -36.08 -13.67 -54.22
CA PRO A 652 -36.58 -14.97 -53.79
C PRO A 652 -36.27 -16.08 -54.81
N ARG A 653 -35.90 -17.26 -54.31
CA ARG A 653 -35.53 -18.46 -55.07
C ARG A 653 -36.56 -19.56 -54.91
N THR A 654 -37.01 -19.79 -53.68
CA THR A 654 -37.97 -20.85 -53.36
C THR A 654 -39.40 -20.32 -53.40
N LYS A 655 -40.38 -21.22 -53.51
CA LYS A 655 -41.80 -20.86 -53.50
C LYS A 655 -42.20 -20.13 -52.21
N LEU A 656 -41.67 -20.56 -51.06
CA LEU A 656 -41.97 -19.94 -49.77
C LEU A 656 -41.34 -18.53 -49.65
N GLU A 657 -40.13 -18.34 -50.16
CA GLU A 657 -39.51 -17.00 -50.23
C GLU A 657 -40.34 -16.04 -51.09
N LYS A 658 -40.85 -16.50 -52.24
CA LYS A 658 -41.72 -15.70 -53.11
C LYS A 658 -42.98 -15.23 -52.37
N ILE A 659 -43.67 -16.17 -51.72
CA ILE A 659 -44.89 -15.89 -50.94
C ILE A 659 -44.62 -14.85 -49.85
N LEU A 660 -43.52 -14.97 -49.11
CA LEU A 660 -43.20 -14.01 -48.06
C LEU A 660 -42.88 -12.61 -48.62
N CYS A 661 -42.10 -12.52 -49.71
CA CYS A 661 -41.80 -11.25 -50.35
C CYS A 661 -43.06 -10.57 -50.91
N ASP A 662 -43.96 -11.34 -51.49
CA ASP A 662 -45.23 -10.82 -52.01
C ASP A 662 -46.15 -10.37 -50.88
N ALA A 663 -46.20 -11.10 -49.76
CA ALA A 663 -46.96 -10.74 -48.56
C ALA A 663 -46.44 -9.46 -47.88
N ASP A 664 -45.11 -9.27 -47.83
CA ASP A 664 -44.50 -8.06 -47.27
C ASP A 664 -44.81 -6.81 -48.11
N LEU A 665 -44.94 -6.99 -49.43
CA LEU A 665 -45.25 -5.92 -50.40
C LEU A 665 -46.72 -5.87 -50.84
N ASP A 666 -47.61 -6.61 -50.17
CA ASP A 666 -49.05 -6.67 -50.49
C ASP A 666 -49.70 -5.28 -50.49
N TYR A 667 -49.26 -4.38 -49.60
CA TYR A 667 -49.82 -3.03 -49.47
C TYR A 667 -49.77 -2.21 -50.78
N LEU A 668 -48.88 -2.55 -51.73
CA LEU A 668 -48.80 -1.88 -53.04
C LEU A 668 -50.08 -2.07 -53.87
N GLY A 669 -50.76 -3.20 -53.70
CA GLY A 669 -52.01 -3.52 -54.39
C GLY A 669 -53.28 -3.14 -53.63
N ARG A 670 -53.17 -2.71 -52.36
CA ARG A 670 -54.32 -2.44 -51.50
C ARG A 670 -54.92 -1.05 -51.68
N ALA A 671 -56.20 -0.92 -51.34
CA ALA A 671 -56.91 0.36 -51.36
C ALA A 671 -56.35 1.39 -50.35
N ASP A 672 -55.65 0.94 -49.31
CA ASP A 672 -54.98 1.76 -48.31
C ASP A 672 -53.49 2.02 -48.63
N PHE A 673 -53.05 1.78 -49.88
CA PHE A 673 -51.67 2.05 -50.32
C PHE A 673 -51.18 3.44 -49.91
N ILE A 674 -51.95 4.50 -50.19
CA ILE A 674 -51.55 5.88 -49.92
C ILE A 674 -51.23 6.14 -48.44
N PRO A 675 -52.12 5.85 -47.48
CA PRO A 675 -51.79 6.05 -46.06
C PRO A 675 -50.64 5.16 -45.58
N VAL A 676 -50.51 3.93 -46.07
CA VAL A 676 -49.39 3.03 -45.71
C VAL A 676 -48.05 3.58 -46.25
N SER A 677 -48.03 4.01 -47.52
CA SER A 677 -46.86 4.65 -48.14
C SER A 677 -46.45 5.93 -47.42
N GLN A 678 -47.41 6.73 -46.94
CA GLN A 678 -47.14 7.92 -46.13
C GLN A 678 -46.51 7.58 -44.77
N SER A 679 -46.92 6.48 -44.14
CA SER A 679 -46.28 5.99 -42.90
C SER A 679 -44.83 5.60 -43.15
N LEU A 680 -44.55 4.88 -44.24
CA LEU A 680 -43.19 4.49 -44.61
C LEU A 680 -42.33 5.71 -44.96
N PHE A 681 -42.88 6.68 -45.70
CA PHE A 681 -42.22 7.96 -45.94
C PHE A 681 -41.85 8.67 -44.65
N ARG A 682 -42.81 8.79 -43.72
CA ARG A 682 -42.58 9.48 -42.44
C ARG A 682 -41.46 8.82 -41.65
N GLU A 683 -41.45 7.51 -41.60
CA GLU A 683 -40.39 6.73 -40.94
C GLU A 683 -39.01 6.99 -41.57
N LEU A 684 -38.91 6.94 -42.91
CA LEU A 684 -37.65 7.18 -43.63
C LEU A 684 -37.19 8.65 -43.52
N TYR A 685 -38.13 9.59 -43.50
CA TYR A 685 -37.89 11.02 -43.36
C TYR A 685 -37.29 11.35 -41.99
N GLU A 686 -37.87 10.83 -40.90
CA GLU A 686 -37.35 11.03 -39.54
C GLU A 686 -35.94 10.44 -39.35
N ARG A 687 -35.56 9.47 -40.19
CA ARG A 687 -34.23 8.85 -40.20
C ARG A 687 -33.26 9.48 -41.19
N GLY A 688 -33.68 10.53 -41.89
CA GLY A 688 -32.85 11.24 -42.87
C GLY A 688 -32.50 10.43 -44.13
N LYS A 689 -33.23 9.34 -44.40
CA LYS A 689 -33.04 8.54 -45.63
C LYS A 689 -33.71 9.18 -46.85
N ILE A 690 -34.73 10.01 -46.62
CA ILE A 690 -35.46 10.77 -47.65
C ILE A 690 -35.68 12.19 -47.14
N HIS A 691 -35.59 13.19 -48.01
CA HIS A 691 -35.63 14.59 -47.60
C HIS A 691 -36.91 15.33 -48.01
N SER A 692 -37.70 14.77 -48.94
CA SER A 692 -38.96 15.38 -49.37
C SER A 692 -39.99 14.35 -49.85
N ILE A 693 -41.28 14.72 -49.79
CA ILE A 693 -42.36 13.87 -50.32
C ILE A 693 -42.28 13.73 -51.85
N ASP A 694 -41.78 14.73 -52.56
CA ASP A 694 -41.60 14.69 -54.01
C ASP A 694 -40.52 13.68 -54.43
N GLU A 695 -39.44 13.60 -53.66
CA GLU A 695 -38.40 12.58 -53.81
C GLU A 695 -38.96 11.18 -53.56
N TRP A 696 -39.72 11.00 -52.47
CA TRP A 696 -40.39 9.73 -52.17
C TRP A 696 -41.33 9.29 -53.28
N ASN A 697 -42.19 10.19 -53.76
CA ASN A 697 -43.17 9.88 -54.80
C ASN A 697 -42.48 9.44 -56.11
N LYS A 698 -41.33 10.03 -56.47
CA LYS A 698 -40.53 9.59 -57.62
C LYS A 698 -39.95 8.19 -57.43
N LEU A 699 -39.40 7.91 -56.25
CA LEU A 699 -38.87 6.58 -55.90
C LEU A 699 -39.97 5.53 -55.91
N GLN A 700 -41.13 5.83 -55.33
CA GLN A 700 -42.30 4.95 -55.32
C GLN A 700 -42.84 4.70 -56.72
N TYR A 701 -42.94 5.73 -57.56
CA TYR A 701 -43.33 5.58 -58.96
C TYR A 701 -42.40 4.64 -59.72
N GLU A 702 -41.08 4.86 -59.61
CA GLU A 702 -40.10 3.99 -60.28
C GLU A 702 -40.09 2.57 -59.69
N PHE A 703 -40.30 2.42 -58.39
CA PHE A 703 -40.40 1.12 -57.74
C PHE A 703 -41.62 0.33 -58.25
N ILE A 704 -42.83 0.92 -58.18
CA ILE A 704 -44.08 0.27 -58.61
C ILE A 704 -44.03 -0.04 -60.11
N ARG A 705 -43.47 0.85 -60.92
CA ARG A 705 -43.34 0.65 -62.37
C ARG A 705 -42.51 -0.58 -62.73
N ASN A 706 -41.51 -0.91 -61.91
CA ASN A 706 -40.59 -2.03 -62.14
C ASN A 706 -40.92 -3.27 -61.30
N HIS A 707 -41.83 -3.16 -60.33
CA HIS A 707 -42.21 -4.26 -59.45
C HIS A 707 -43.18 -5.23 -60.13
N GLN A 708 -42.96 -6.52 -59.90
CA GLN A 708 -43.89 -7.60 -60.22
C GLN A 708 -43.89 -8.56 -59.03
N TYR A 709 -45.09 -9.00 -58.64
CA TYR A 709 -45.25 -10.08 -57.67
C TYR A 709 -44.68 -11.39 -58.25
N TYR A 710 -44.17 -12.25 -57.37
CA TYR A 710 -43.48 -13.48 -57.75
C TYR A 710 -44.41 -14.71 -57.79
N THR A 711 -45.55 -14.67 -57.10
CA THR A 711 -46.62 -15.69 -57.08
C THR A 711 -47.71 -15.41 -58.12
N GLU A 712 -48.54 -16.42 -58.39
CA GLU A 712 -49.70 -16.28 -59.30
C GLU A 712 -50.96 -15.82 -58.55
N THR A 713 -51.04 -16.17 -57.26
CA THR A 713 -52.02 -15.65 -56.28
C THR A 713 -51.66 -14.21 -55.92
#